data_AF-A0A4Y5ZAX1-F1
#
_entry.id   AF-A0A4Y5ZAX1-F1
#
_cell.length_a   1.000
_cell.length_b   1.000
_cell.length_c   1.000
_cell.angle_alpha   90.00
_cell.angle_beta   90.00
_cell.angle_gamma   90.00
#
_symmetry.space_group_name_H-M   'P 1'
#
loop_
_entity.id
_entity.type
_entity.pdbx_description
1 polymer ?
#
loop_
_entity_poly.entity_id
_entity_poly.type
_entity_poly.pdbx_seq_one_letter_code
_entity_poly.pdbx_strand_id
1 'polypeptide(L)'
;MDGDGERGGKGEEQGGAHGLHQDRTQHEGSRRAWSACIYVCLRLFDGRRFGDTRRICGSRAKLQHSIRTMAHPQTDRPMSLRQRLAALLLLAFAAEASAAHRVIVFVWDGMRPDAISEDDTPHLAALVKEGTFFADNHATYPTFTMVNASSFATGSFPGTIGFFGNRFWAPGASGFDAKGVPSDFAAPVYTEDYAVLRALDDHWHHELLQAPTLLERARKKGLKTAVVGKSGPAFLQDIHEGGTILDENVALPLAFAKKLSKAGFPLPANIVHAYDADHFQLEPDNGTPTAQLPLVTLKDGSTSDASDGAGAPPTASNAYLMKAFLEYILPVEKPDVSFVWLRNPDSTEHQYGVGSPNFHLALRAQDELLGQLQAKLKALGMDGDTDLVIVSDHAHSNVAGPRDLFPLRQIADGRVGRVDNEWGFSSSGAIRLADEMTQAGFTAFDGFGCIYAPVMSGVLANGKPLHPTRFDDDGRVCGKPGPYTTPAYKVPADLPKDAFVIAPNGGSEYLYLPSHDRAQVEKAVRFLQSREMFGAIFVDARYGKIPGTLPLATVHLANKRAPDIIASYDFDANAVIQGFPGTVYTSMSNERGMHGSFSPVDVHNTLLMTGPDFRKNLRSELPSGNVDVAPTLAAVLGIDLGKADGRVLREGVEGRDGAGLSVKAADVTTDSATRLDVRRVDGTPMGRSTYRFILKTKQLDDNGKVYTYFDQARAERGP
;
A
#
# COMPACT_ATOMS: atom_id res chain seq x y z
N MET A 1 -7.17 -8.26 -57.81
CA MET A 1 -7.75 -9.23 -58.77
C MET A 1 -8.47 -10.25 -57.93
N ASP A 2 -9.76 -10.40 -58.21
CA ASP A 2 -10.68 -11.47 -57.81
C ASP A 2 -10.91 -11.69 -56.28
N GLY A 3 -12.13 -11.88 -55.79
CA GLY A 3 -13.44 -11.84 -56.48
C GLY A 3 -14.55 -12.34 -55.55
N ASP A 4 -15.72 -11.69 -55.62
CA ASP A 4 -16.89 -11.83 -54.74
C ASP A 4 -17.49 -13.26 -54.56
N GLY A 5 -18.27 -13.43 -53.49
CA GLY A 5 -19.14 -14.60 -53.26
C GLY A 5 -20.28 -14.30 -52.28
N GLU A 6 -21.50 -14.13 -52.80
CA GLU A 6 -22.67 -13.54 -52.11
C GLU A 6 -23.77 -14.59 -51.79
N ARG A 7 -24.71 -14.25 -50.88
CA ARG A 7 -26.02 -14.93 -50.57
C ARG A 7 -25.93 -16.19 -49.69
N GLY A 8 -26.92 -16.52 -48.85
CA GLY A 8 -28.23 -15.91 -48.57
C GLY A 8 -29.37 -16.94 -48.60
N GLY A 9 -30.17 -17.08 -47.54
CA GLY A 9 -31.30 -18.01 -47.51
C GLY A 9 -32.04 -18.08 -46.16
N LYS A 10 -33.37 -17.94 -46.19
CA LYS A 10 -34.28 -18.14 -45.05
C LYS A 10 -34.77 -19.59 -45.01
N GLY A 11 -35.19 -20.07 -43.83
CA GLY A 11 -36.02 -21.28 -43.67
C GLY A 11 -36.79 -21.24 -42.35
N GLU A 12 -38.12 -21.39 -42.41
CA GLU A 12 -39.03 -21.46 -41.27
C GLU A 12 -39.46 -22.92 -41.03
N GLU A 13 -39.68 -23.31 -39.77
CA GLU A 13 -40.62 -24.36 -39.32
C GLU A 13 -40.84 -24.11 -37.80
N GLN A 14 -41.98 -23.60 -37.33
CA GLN A 14 -43.35 -24.14 -37.25
C GLN A 14 -43.58 -25.25 -36.21
N GLY A 15 -44.59 -25.01 -35.35
CA GLY A 15 -45.11 -25.94 -34.34
C GLY A 15 -45.06 -25.37 -32.90
N GLY A 16 -46.15 -25.09 -32.19
CA GLY A 16 -47.58 -25.07 -32.57
C GLY A 16 -48.50 -25.46 -31.40
N ALA A 17 -49.53 -24.66 -31.10
CA ALA A 17 -50.67 -24.95 -30.20
C ALA A 17 -50.38 -25.13 -28.68
N HIS A 18 -51.29 -24.85 -27.72
CA HIS A 18 -52.56 -24.12 -27.72
C HIS A 18 -52.98 -23.72 -26.28
N GLY A 19 -53.76 -22.63 -26.16
CA GLY A 19 -54.80 -22.41 -25.12
C GLY A 19 -54.58 -21.15 -24.26
N LEU A 20 -55.31 -20.02 -24.37
CA LEU A 20 -56.77 -19.76 -24.19
C LEU A 20 -57.26 -20.09 -22.76
N HIS A 21 -58.06 -19.26 -22.05
CA HIS A 21 -58.49 -17.85 -22.17
C HIS A 21 -59.31 -17.48 -20.89
N GLN A 22 -59.53 -16.18 -20.61
CA GLN A 22 -60.67 -15.64 -19.79
C GLN A 22 -60.76 -16.01 -18.28
N ASP A 23 -61.43 -15.27 -17.37
CA ASP A 23 -62.13 -13.96 -17.44
C ASP A 23 -62.08 -13.17 -16.09
N ARG A 24 -62.74 -12.00 -16.07
CA ARG A 24 -62.97 -11.02 -14.99
C ARG A 24 -63.77 -11.52 -13.77
N THR A 25 -63.55 -10.88 -12.61
CA THR A 25 -64.53 -10.12 -11.74
C THR A 25 -63.83 -9.79 -10.39
N GLN A 26 -63.82 -8.57 -9.81
CA GLN A 26 -64.85 -7.66 -9.26
C GLN A 26 -65.58 -8.10 -7.96
N HIS A 27 -65.13 -7.56 -6.81
CA HIS A 27 -65.89 -6.95 -5.69
C HIS A 27 -64.86 -6.49 -4.62
N GLU A 28 -64.73 -5.20 -4.28
CA GLU A 28 -65.52 -4.40 -3.31
C GLU A 28 -65.32 -4.72 -1.81
N GLY A 29 -64.94 -3.71 -1.02
CA GLY A 29 -64.69 -3.82 0.42
C GLY A 29 -64.17 -2.53 1.09
N SER A 30 -65.01 -1.50 1.20
CA SER A 30 -64.71 -0.20 1.85
C SER A 30 -64.16 -0.34 3.31
N ARG A 31 -63.39 0.61 3.89
CA ARG A 31 -63.81 1.99 4.26
C ARG A 31 -62.61 2.92 4.59
N ARG A 32 -62.71 4.20 4.15
CA ARG A 32 -62.62 5.50 4.89
C ARG A 32 -61.62 5.65 6.06
N ALA A 33 -61.05 6.81 6.43
CA ALA A 33 -60.95 8.21 5.96
C ALA A 33 -60.13 8.97 7.06
N TRP A 34 -59.56 10.19 6.94
CA TRP A 34 -59.43 11.21 5.88
C TRP A 34 -58.23 12.14 6.28
N SER A 35 -57.75 13.00 5.37
CA SER A 35 -56.82 14.11 5.68
C SER A 35 -57.44 15.46 5.30
N ALA A 36 -57.21 16.52 6.07
CA ALA A 36 -57.37 17.92 5.62
C ALA A 36 -56.64 18.93 6.55
N CYS A 37 -56.05 19.96 5.96
CA CYS A 37 -55.31 21.06 6.63
C CYS A 37 -56.24 22.25 7.01
N ILE A 38 -55.74 23.23 7.80
CA ILE A 38 -55.63 24.68 7.43
C ILE A 38 -55.24 25.61 8.61
N TYR A 39 -54.06 26.23 8.47
CA TYR A 39 -53.61 27.62 8.74
C TYR A 39 -54.14 28.56 9.88
N VAL A 40 -53.15 29.05 10.66
CA VAL A 40 -52.84 30.48 11.01
C VAL A 40 -53.71 31.31 11.99
N CYS A 41 -53.03 31.87 13.03
CA CYS A 41 -53.06 33.32 13.31
C CYS A 41 -51.90 33.80 14.22
N LEU A 42 -51.30 34.95 13.88
CA LEU A 42 -50.25 35.67 14.63
C LEU A 42 -50.81 37.00 15.20
N ARG A 43 -50.54 37.32 16.46
CA ARG A 43 -50.52 38.69 17.05
C ARG A 43 -49.50 38.70 18.21
N LEU A 44 -48.38 39.41 18.11
CA LEU A 44 -48.20 40.86 18.36
C LEU A 44 -48.44 41.29 19.82
N PHE A 45 -47.33 41.57 20.51
CA PHE A 45 -47.20 42.69 21.45
C PHE A 45 -45.80 43.29 21.30
N ASP A 46 -45.73 44.63 21.31
CA ASP A 46 -44.55 45.43 21.00
C ASP A 46 -44.29 46.47 22.11
N GLY A 47 -43.03 46.92 22.23
CA GLY A 47 -42.67 48.24 22.73
C GLY A 47 -42.43 48.43 24.24
N ARG A 48 -41.15 48.64 24.59
CA ARG A 48 -40.68 49.89 25.25
C ARG A 48 -39.15 50.05 25.16
N ARG A 49 -38.66 51.26 25.44
CA ARG A 49 -37.41 51.85 24.89
C ARG A 49 -36.57 52.56 25.99
N PHE A 50 -35.24 52.56 25.78
CA PHE A 50 -34.20 53.57 26.15
C PHE A 50 -33.74 53.84 27.61
N GLY A 51 -32.44 54.19 27.71
CA GLY A 51 -31.70 54.69 28.89
C GLY A 51 -30.55 53.75 29.32
N ASP A 52 -29.30 53.80 28.85
CA ASP A 52 -28.26 54.85 28.67
C ASP A 52 -27.21 54.92 29.82
N THR A 53 -25.97 55.29 29.46
CA THR A 53 -24.75 55.58 30.24
C THR A 53 -23.78 54.44 30.63
N ARG A 54 -22.53 54.83 30.95
CA ARG A 54 -21.27 54.08 30.72
C ARG A 54 -20.38 53.93 31.98
N ARG A 55 -19.32 53.11 31.85
CA ARG A 55 -18.06 53.07 32.66
C ARG A 55 -18.23 52.50 34.10
N ILE A 56 -17.23 51.94 34.81
CA ILE A 56 -15.75 51.97 34.72
C ILE A 56 -15.16 50.54 34.93
N CYS A 57 -13.93 50.27 34.45
CA CYS A 57 -13.13 49.07 34.74
C CYS A 57 -12.69 48.92 36.22
N GLY A 58 -12.25 47.71 36.62
CA GLY A 58 -10.98 47.64 37.36
C GLY A 58 -10.85 46.66 38.54
N SER A 59 -9.83 45.79 38.40
CA SER A 59 -9.02 45.16 39.46
C SER A 59 -9.61 44.05 40.35
N ARG A 60 -8.99 42.87 40.24
CA ARG A 60 -8.93 41.82 41.26
C ARG A 60 -8.02 42.28 42.42
N ALA A 61 -8.30 41.85 43.66
CA ALA A 61 -7.53 40.77 44.32
C ALA A 61 -7.49 40.87 45.87
N LYS A 62 -7.83 39.75 46.55
CA LYS A 62 -7.32 39.29 47.87
C LYS A 62 -7.63 40.22 49.08
N LEU A 63 -7.79 39.75 50.33
CA LEU A 63 -7.32 38.54 51.00
C LEU A 63 -8.25 38.12 52.18
N GLN A 64 -8.13 36.84 52.56
CA GLN A 64 -8.64 36.12 53.74
C GLN A 64 -8.91 36.91 55.05
N HIS A 65 -10.01 36.60 55.78
CA HIS A 65 -9.97 35.72 56.98
C HIS A 65 -11.37 35.40 57.59
N SER A 66 -11.45 34.27 58.31
CA SER A 66 -12.46 33.75 59.26
C SER A 66 -13.81 34.45 59.47
N ILE A 67 -14.89 33.63 59.52
CA ILE A 67 -15.67 33.36 60.76
C ILE A 67 -16.55 32.10 60.57
N ARG A 68 -16.72 31.33 61.64
CA ARG A 68 -17.59 30.13 61.67
C ARG A 68 -19.06 30.50 61.89
N THR A 69 -19.95 29.66 61.35
CA THR A 69 -21.30 29.35 61.87
C THR A 69 -22.28 30.51 62.15
N MET A 70 -23.33 30.61 61.34
CA MET A 70 -24.69 30.26 61.82
C MET A 70 -25.58 29.88 60.64
N ALA A 71 -26.40 28.85 60.82
CA ALA A 71 -27.29 28.34 59.77
C ALA A 71 -28.66 29.05 59.82
N HIS A 72 -29.20 29.37 58.64
CA HIS A 72 -30.63 29.62 58.46
C HIS A 72 -31.16 28.73 57.33
N PRO A 73 -32.29 28.04 57.51
CA PRO A 73 -32.86 27.18 56.47
C PRO A 73 -33.54 28.05 55.42
N GLN A 74 -32.95 28.16 54.23
CA GLN A 74 -33.70 28.62 53.06
C GLN A 74 -34.60 27.50 52.55
N THR A 75 -35.82 27.88 52.18
CA THR A 75 -36.91 26.98 51.83
C THR A 75 -36.61 26.16 50.57
N ASP A 76 -36.57 24.84 50.69
CA ASP A 76 -36.68 23.93 49.55
C ASP A 76 -38.05 24.10 48.89
N ARG A 77 -38.11 24.88 47.81
CA ARG A 77 -39.23 24.82 46.87
C ARG A 77 -38.99 23.63 45.95
N PRO A 78 -39.87 22.60 45.94
CA PRO A 78 -39.72 21.50 45.01
C PRO A 78 -39.81 22.03 43.57
N MET A 79 -38.80 21.72 42.75
CA MET A 79 -38.83 22.00 41.31
C MET A 79 -40.17 21.53 40.72
N SER A 80 -40.86 22.43 40.04
CA SER A 80 -42.13 22.12 39.39
C SER A 80 -41.96 21.01 38.37
N LEU A 81 -43.04 20.25 38.09
CA LEU A 81 -43.03 19.17 37.10
C LEU A 81 -42.54 19.66 35.72
N ARG A 82 -42.84 20.92 35.36
CA ARG A 82 -42.34 21.58 34.14
C ARG A 82 -40.84 21.84 34.17
N GLN A 83 -40.25 22.20 35.32
CA GLN A 83 -38.79 22.38 35.44
C GLN A 83 -38.06 21.03 35.42
N ARG A 84 -38.64 19.98 36.00
CA ARG A 84 -38.10 18.61 35.87
C ARG A 84 -38.19 18.10 34.44
N LEU A 85 -39.30 18.31 33.75
CA LEU A 85 -39.44 17.99 32.32
C LEU A 85 -38.49 18.81 31.44
N ALA A 86 -38.32 20.11 31.69
CA ALA A 86 -37.35 20.93 30.97
C ALA A 86 -35.90 20.49 31.22
N ALA A 87 -35.55 20.11 32.46
CA ALA A 87 -34.24 19.56 32.79
C ALA A 87 -34.02 18.16 32.18
N LEU A 88 -35.03 17.28 32.15
CA LEU A 88 -34.95 15.99 31.45
C LEU A 88 -34.91 16.15 29.92
N LEU A 89 -35.59 17.14 29.34
CA LEU A 89 -35.48 17.48 27.93
C LEU A 89 -34.09 18.06 27.61
N LEU A 90 -33.56 18.94 28.45
CA LEU A 90 -32.19 19.45 28.32
C LEU A 90 -31.16 18.33 28.50
N LEU A 91 -31.36 17.37 29.40
CA LEU A 91 -30.51 16.18 29.56
C LEU A 91 -30.72 15.13 28.44
N ALA A 92 -31.87 15.13 27.75
CA ALA A 92 -32.12 14.28 26.59
C ALA A 92 -31.60 14.92 25.27
N PHE A 93 -31.46 16.24 25.21
CA PHE A 93 -30.73 16.96 24.16
C PHE A 93 -29.22 17.12 24.46
N ALA A 94 -28.82 16.99 25.73
CA ALA A 94 -27.42 16.90 26.17
C ALA A 94 -26.99 15.46 26.50
N ALA A 95 -27.81 14.46 26.15
CA ALA A 95 -27.27 13.23 25.60
C ALA A 95 -26.66 13.63 24.26
N GLU A 96 -25.41 14.11 24.32
CA GLU A 96 -24.67 14.55 23.14
C GLU A 96 -24.82 13.46 22.08
N ALA A 97 -25.25 13.87 20.89
CA ALA A 97 -24.86 13.12 19.71
C ALA A 97 -23.33 13.21 19.70
N SER A 98 -22.68 12.19 20.28
CA SER A 98 -21.23 12.02 20.20
C SER A 98 -20.87 12.29 18.75
N ALA A 99 -20.07 13.34 18.52
CA ALA A 99 -19.65 13.68 17.17
C ALA A 99 -19.09 12.39 16.55
N ALA A 100 -19.58 12.05 15.37
CA ALA A 100 -19.29 10.75 14.80
C ALA A 100 -17.82 10.74 14.39
N HIS A 101 -17.01 10.16 15.24
CA HIS A 101 -15.55 10.17 15.16
C HIS A 101 -15.12 9.29 13.99
N ARG A 102 -14.55 9.93 12.95
CA ARG A 102 -14.13 9.24 11.74
C ARG A 102 -12.62 9.20 11.63
N VAL A 103 -12.11 8.10 11.08
CA VAL A 103 -10.71 7.94 10.67
C VAL A 103 -10.67 7.67 9.17
N ILE A 104 -9.85 8.44 8.45
CA ILE A 104 -9.51 8.17 7.04
C ILE A 104 -8.00 7.98 6.96
N VAL A 105 -7.56 6.79 6.55
CA VAL A 105 -6.17 6.51 6.21
C VAL A 105 -6.03 6.66 4.70
N PHE A 106 -5.33 7.70 4.27
CA PHE A 106 -5.07 8.01 2.87
C PHE A 106 -3.63 7.60 2.54
N VAL A 107 -3.48 6.44 1.89
CA VAL A 107 -2.19 5.86 1.53
C VAL A 107 -1.79 6.34 0.14
N TRP A 108 -0.62 6.96 0.04
CA TRP A 108 0.07 7.23 -1.23
C TRP A 108 1.17 6.20 -1.38
N ASP A 109 0.95 5.23 -2.26
CA ASP A 109 1.88 4.12 -2.49
C ASP A 109 3.23 4.67 -3.01
N GLY A 110 4.34 4.37 -2.33
CA GLY A 110 5.70 4.82 -2.71
C GLY A 110 6.09 6.29 -2.39
N MET A 111 5.24 7.09 -1.75
CA MET A 111 5.50 8.52 -1.49
C MET A 111 6.70 8.80 -0.54
N ARG A 112 7.82 9.18 -1.15
CA ARG A 112 9.06 9.63 -0.50
C ARG A 112 8.90 10.91 0.34
N PRO A 113 9.53 11.02 1.53
CA PRO A 113 9.48 12.24 2.35
C PRO A 113 10.19 13.44 1.72
N ASP A 114 11.24 13.21 0.93
CA ASP A 114 12.03 14.24 0.27
C ASP A 114 11.44 14.71 -1.08
N ALA A 115 10.33 14.09 -1.52
CA ALA A 115 9.53 14.55 -2.66
C ALA A 115 8.45 15.57 -2.27
N ILE A 116 8.22 15.82 -0.98
CA ILE A 116 7.22 16.79 -0.51
C ILE A 116 7.72 18.22 -0.80
N SER A 117 7.03 18.93 -1.68
CA SER A 117 7.38 20.29 -2.11
C SER A 117 6.15 21.19 -2.27
N GLU A 118 6.36 22.51 -2.30
CA GLU A 118 5.28 23.48 -2.60
C GLU A 118 4.91 23.52 -4.09
N ASP A 119 5.79 23.04 -4.98
CA ASP A 119 5.59 23.02 -6.44
C ASP A 119 4.79 21.80 -6.91
N ASP A 120 5.06 20.62 -6.34
CA ASP A 120 4.41 19.35 -6.73
C ASP A 120 3.32 18.89 -5.77
N THR A 121 3.45 19.20 -4.47
CA THR A 121 2.53 18.72 -3.42
C THR A 121 2.09 19.82 -2.44
N PRO A 122 1.52 20.95 -2.91
CA PRO A 122 1.18 22.08 -2.05
C PRO A 122 0.20 21.75 -0.90
N HIS A 123 -0.78 20.87 -1.09
CA HIS A 123 -1.72 20.47 -0.04
C HIS A 123 -1.04 19.63 1.05
N LEU A 124 -0.20 18.66 0.66
CA LEU A 124 0.58 17.86 1.60
C LEU A 124 1.63 18.71 2.32
N ALA A 125 2.35 19.58 1.60
CA ALA A 125 3.34 20.49 2.17
C ALA A 125 2.74 21.51 3.14
N ALA A 126 1.49 21.92 2.95
CA ALA A 126 0.73 22.69 3.94
C ALA A 126 0.41 21.86 5.19
N LEU A 127 -0.11 20.63 5.02
CA LEU A 127 -0.40 19.75 6.15
C LEU A 127 0.83 19.44 7.00
N VAL A 128 2.01 19.24 6.40
CA VAL A 128 3.28 19.00 7.12
C VAL A 128 3.61 20.12 8.12
N LYS A 129 3.14 21.35 7.87
CA LYS A 129 3.32 22.50 8.77
C LYS A 129 2.23 22.58 9.84
N GLU A 130 1.01 22.11 9.55
CA GLU A 130 -0.18 22.29 10.39
C GLU A 130 -0.52 21.09 11.30
N GLY A 131 -0.23 19.86 10.87
CA GLY A 131 -0.58 18.62 11.58
C GLY A 131 0.50 18.12 12.56
N THR A 132 0.48 16.82 12.83
CA THR A 132 1.62 16.08 13.38
C THR A 132 2.33 15.33 12.26
N PHE A 133 3.55 15.76 11.92
CA PHE A 133 4.43 15.07 10.98
C PHE A 133 5.46 14.23 11.73
N PHE A 134 5.63 12.97 11.32
CA PHE A 134 6.64 12.06 11.87
C PHE A 134 7.84 12.05 10.93
N ALA A 135 8.91 12.73 11.34
CA ALA A 135 10.10 12.97 10.53
C ALA A 135 10.95 11.72 10.29
N ASP A 136 10.77 10.71 11.12
CA ASP A 136 11.57 9.49 11.18
C ASP A 136 10.67 8.24 11.12
N ASN A 137 9.72 8.23 10.18
CA ASN A 137 8.86 7.07 9.95
C ASN A 137 9.56 6.02 9.07
N HIS A 138 9.33 4.76 9.40
CA HIS A 138 9.93 3.61 8.75
C HIS A 138 8.86 2.68 8.13
N ALA A 139 9.08 2.31 6.88
CA ALA A 139 8.42 1.17 6.27
C ALA A 139 8.78 -0.12 7.00
N THR A 140 7.82 -1.04 7.09
CA THR A 140 8.09 -2.40 7.56
C THR A 140 8.97 -3.12 6.54
N TYR A 141 10.06 -3.74 7.00
CA TYR A 141 10.97 -4.51 6.15
C TYR A 141 10.43 -5.95 5.92
N PRO A 142 10.59 -6.54 4.72
CA PRO A 142 11.00 -5.89 3.47
C PRO A 142 9.97 -4.87 3.01
N THR A 143 10.44 -3.73 2.48
CA THR A 143 9.65 -2.51 2.26
C THR A 143 8.76 -2.60 1.02
N PHE A 144 7.99 -3.69 0.92
CA PHE A 144 7.03 -3.99 -0.13
C PHE A 144 5.62 -3.54 0.24
N THR A 145 4.80 -3.26 -0.78
CA THR A 145 3.41 -2.84 -0.67
C THR A 145 2.59 -3.77 0.22
N MET A 146 2.61 -5.07 -0.06
CA MET A 146 1.78 -6.05 0.64
C MET A 146 2.28 -6.36 2.07
N VAL A 147 3.59 -6.22 2.33
CA VAL A 147 4.15 -6.28 3.69
C VAL A 147 3.63 -5.11 4.52
N ASN A 148 3.67 -3.90 3.97
CA ASN A 148 3.22 -2.71 4.67
C ASN A 148 1.69 -2.66 4.78
N ALA A 149 0.95 -3.13 3.78
CA ALA A 149 -0.49 -3.31 3.84
C ALA A 149 -0.91 -4.24 4.99
N SER A 150 -0.25 -5.39 5.13
CA SER A 150 -0.53 -6.32 6.24
C SER A 150 -0.13 -5.74 7.61
N SER A 151 0.89 -4.89 7.64
CA SER A 151 1.33 -4.16 8.84
C SER A 151 0.31 -3.08 9.25
N PHE A 152 -0.21 -2.29 8.30
CA PHE A 152 -1.29 -1.34 8.53
C PHE A 152 -2.61 -2.02 8.94
N ALA A 153 -2.88 -3.19 8.38
CA ALA A 153 -4.07 -3.97 8.72
C ALA A 153 -4.00 -4.47 10.18
N THR A 154 -2.85 -4.96 10.65
CA THR A 154 -2.76 -5.75 11.90
C THR A 154 -1.96 -5.09 13.04
N GLY A 155 -1.19 -4.03 12.76
CA GLY A 155 -0.23 -3.45 13.71
C GLY A 155 0.95 -4.36 14.06
N SER A 156 1.26 -5.34 13.21
CA SER A 156 2.23 -6.41 13.50
C SER A 156 3.25 -6.56 12.37
N PHE A 157 4.32 -7.32 12.61
CA PHE A 157 5.37 -7.60 11.62
C PHE A 157 5.15 -8.93 10.86
N PRO A 158 5.76 -9.14 9.67
CA PRO A 158 5.56 -10.34 8.84
C PRO A 158 5.71 -11.68 9.55
N GLY A 159 6.63 -11.80 10.51
CA GLY A 159 6.82 -13.01 11.31
C GLY A 159 5.61 -13.34 12.20
N THR A 160 4.97 -12.32 12.77
CA THR A 160 3.73 -12.42 13.56
C THR A 160 2.52 -12.65 12.66
N ILE A 161 2.49 -12.01 11.49
CA ILE A 161 1.36 -12.09 10.54
C ILE A 161 1.37 -13.41 9.75
N GLY A 162 2.53 -13.99 9.45
CA GLY A 162 2.65 -15.14 8.56
C GLY A 162 2.48 -14.82 7.07
N PHE A 163 2.70 -13.56 6.67
CA PHE A 163 2.57 -13.05 5.30
C PHE A 163 3.84 -12.25 4.92
N PHE A 164 4.44 -12.50 3.74
CA PHE A 164 5.84 -12.12 3.51
C PHE A 164 6.15 -11.14 2.36
N GLY A 165 5.30 -10.93 1.35
CA GLY A 165 5.73 -10.13 0.20
C GLY A 165 4.66 -9.91 -0.87
N ASN A 166 5.02 -9.10 -1.87
CA ASN A 166 4.25 -8.93 -3.11
C ASN A 166 4.27 -10.23 -3.93
N ARG A 167 5.35 -11.01 -3.83
CA ARG A 167 5.44 -12.41 -4.30
C ARG A 167 5.98 -13.33 -3.21
N PHE A 168 5.39 -14.52 -3.08
CA PHE A 168 5.98 -15.60 -2.30
C PHE A 168 5.56 -16.97 -2.85
N TRP A 169 6.26 -18.01 -2.44
CA TRP A 169 5.93 -19.37 -2.84
C TRP A 169 5.02 -20.03 -1.80
N ALA A 170 3.80 -20.37 -2.23
CA ALA A 170 2.77 -21.01 -1.40
C ALA A 170 2.06 -22.12 -2.22
N PRO A 171 2.74 -23.25 -2.48
CA PRO A 171 2.20 -24.31 -3.31
C PRO A 171 1.03 -25.04 -2.64
N GLY A 172 0.03 -25.40 -3.45
CA GLY A 172 -1.13 -26.20 -3.03
C GLY A 172 -2.46 -25.44 -2.96
N ALA A 173 -2.45 -24.12 -3.12
CA ALA A 173 -3.67 -23.34 -3.38
C ALA A 173 -4.18 -23.54 -4.82
N SER A 174 -5.44 -23.17 -5.07
CA SER A 174 -6.07 -23.23 -6.39
C SER A 174 -7.12 -22.14 -6.52
N GLY A 175 -7.13 -21.43 -7.65
CA GLY A 175 -8.01 -20.29 -7.85
C GLY A 175 -7.69 -19.53 -9.13
N PHE A 176 -8.33 -18.37 -9.28
CA PHE A 176 -8.20 -17.47 -10.41
C PHE A 176 -7.69 -16.11 -9.95
N ASP A 177 -7.07 -15.36 -10.86
CA ASP A 177 -6.84 -13.92 -10.66
C ASP A 177 -8.14 -13.13 -10.85
N ALA A 178 -8.10 -11.82 -10.59
CA ALA A 178 -9.24 -10.92 -10.77
C ALA A 178 -9.80 -10.91 -12.21
N LYS A 179 -9.01 -11.31 -13.21
CA LYS A 179 -9.38 -11.34 -14.63
C LYS A 179 -9.99 -12.69 -15.05
N GLY A 180 -10.25 -13.59 -14.09
CA GLY A 180 -10.77 -14.92 -14.35
C GLY A 180 -9.76 -15.87 -15.01
N VAL A 181 -8.46 -15.59 -14.91
CA VAL A 181 -7.39 -16.46 -15.43
C VAL A 181 -6.91 -17.39 -14.31
N PRO A 182 -6.77 -18.72 -14.55
CA PRO A 182 -6.24 -19.63 -13.55
C PRO A 182 -4.85 -19.20 -13.05
N SER A 183 -4.69 -19.09 -11.74
CA SER A 183 -3.41 -18.72 -11.12
C SER A 183 -2.53 -19.95 -10.89
N ASP A 184 -1.26 -19.87 -11.30
CA ASP A 184 -0.27 -20.92 -11.09
C ASP A 184 0.38 -20.79 -9.70
N PHE A 185 -0.20 -21.51 -8.74
CA PHE A 185 0.33 -21.59 -7.38
C PHE A 185 1.52 -22.56 -7.22
N ALA A 186 1.90 -23.33 -8.25
CA ALA A 186 3.15 -24.09 -8.20
C ALA A 186 4.36 -23.16 -8.32
N ALA A 187 4.20 -22.01 -8.98
CA ALA A 187 5.15 -20.91 -9.04
C ALA A 187 4.95 -19.89 -7.89
N PRO A 188 5.91 -18.97 -7.67
CA PRO A 188 5.73 -17.82 -6.79
C PRO A 188 4.57 -16.92 -7.25
N VAL A 189 3.54 -16.83 -6.42
CA VAL A 189 2.30 -16.13 -6.75
C VAL A 189 2.40 -14.63 -6.43
N TYR A 190 1.75 -13.79 -7.23
CA TYR A 190 1.67 -12.33 -7.00
C TYR A 190 0.39 -11.98 -6.26
N THR A 191 0.51 -11.28 -5.14
CA THR A 191 -0.59 -11.09 -4.17
C THR A 191 -1.28 -9.74 -4.24
N GLU A 192 -0.90 -8.86 -5.17
CA GLU A 192 -1.64 -7.61 -5.45
C GLU A 192 -2.90 -7.87 -6.31
N ASP A 193 -3.70 -8.84 -5.88
CA ASP A 193 -4.93 -9.28 -6.55
C ASP A 193 -5.86 -9.89 -5.49
N TYR A 194 -7.09 -9.37 -5.38
CA TYR A 194 -8.04 -9.79 -4.35
C TYR A 194 -8.47 -11.26 -4.49
N ALA A 195 -8.56 -11.80 -5.71
CA ALA A 195 -9.01 -13.16 -5.96
C ALA A 195 -7.90 -14.18 -5.63
N VAL A 196 -6.63 -13.82 -5.89
CA VAL A 196 -5.47 -14.57 -5.41
C VAL A 196 -5.42 -14.58 -3.88
N LEU A 197 -5.66 -13.44 -3.22
CA LEU A 197 -5.68 -13.36 -1.75
C LEU A 197 -6.77 -14.26 -1.15
N ARG A 198 -7.99 -14.24 -1.70
CA ARG A 198 -9.05 -15.19 -1.31
C ARG A 198 -8.62 -16.65 -1.46
N ALA A 199 -8.05 -17.03 -2.61
CA ALA A 199 -7.63 -18.41 -2.87
C ALA A 199 -6.52 -18.89 -1.91
N LEU A 200 -5.62 -17.99 -1.49
CA LEU A 200 -4.61 -18.27 -0.47
C LEU A 200 -5.21 -18.38 0.94
N ASP A 201 -6.19 -17.54 1.25
CA ASP A 201 -6.89 -17.55 2.53
C ASP A 201 -7.78 -18.78 2.73
N ASP A 202 -8.53 -19.18 1.69
CA ASP A 202 -9.28 -20.44 1.65
C ASP A 202 -8.35 -21.66 1.83
N HIS A 203 -7.21 -21.67 1.12
CA HIS A 203 -6.19 -22.71 1.24
C HIS A 203 -5.58 -22.79 2.66
N TRP A 204 -5.49 -21.66 3.36
CA TRP A 204 -5.03 -21.57 4.75
C TRP A 204 -6.18 -21.43 5.77
N HIS A 205 -7.39 -21.84 5.42
CA HIS A 205 -8.55 -21.95 6.33
C HIS A 205 -8.92 -20.66 7.06
N HIS A 206 -8.86 -19.51 6.36
CA HIS A 206 -9.07 -18.17 6.93
C HIS A 206 -7.99 -17.73 7.93
N GLU A 207 -6.77 -18.25 7.75
CA GLU A 207 -5.55 -17.84 8.46
C GLU A 207 -4.46 -17.34 7.48
N LEU A 208 -4.80 -16.63 6.39
CA LEU A 208 -3.78 -15.94 5.59
C LEU A 208 -3.01 -14.94 6.45
N LEU A 209 -3.75 -14.13 7.21
CA LEU A 209 -3.21 -13.28 8.27
C LEU A 209 -3.41 -13.99 9.62
N GLN A 210 -2.31 -14.29 10.31
CA GLN A 210 -2.30 -14.93 11.65
C GLN A 210 -2.57 -13.92 12.78
N ALA A 211 -2.88 -12.66 12.42
CA ALA A 211 -3.25 -11.58 13.32
C ALA A 211 -4.54 -10.88 12.80
N PRO A 212 -5.45 -10.46 13.70
CA PRO A 212 -6.71 -9.82 13.32
C PRO A 212 -6.48 -8.42 12.74
N THR A 213 -7.36 -7.96 11.84
CA THR A 213 -7.24 -6.61 11.28
C THR A 213 -7.95 -5.53 12.12
N LEU A 214 -7.49 -4.29 12.01
CA LEU A 214 -8.13 -3.10 12.59
C LEU A 214 -9.58 -2.99 12.14
N LEU A 215 -9.89 -3.27 10.87
CA LEU A 215 -11.24 -3.17 10.34
C LEU A 215 -12.15 -4.28 10.89
N GLU A 216 -11.67 -5.52 11.05
CA GLU A 216 -12.42 -6.56 11.77
C GLU A 216 -12.73 -6.15 13.21
N ARG A 217 -11.77 -5.54 13.90
CA ARG A 217 -11.91 -5.10 15.30
C ARG A 217 -12.86 -3.90 15.40
N ALA A 218 -12.81 -2.99 14.43
CA ALA A 218 -13.78 -1.89 14.29
C ALA A 218 -15.21 -2.44 14.06
N ARG A 219 -15.38 -3.37 13.11
CA ARG A 219 -16.67 -4.04 12.85
C ARG A 219 -17.20 -4.78 14.08
N LYS A 220 -16.35 -5.47 14.85
CA LYS A 220 -16.71 -6.12 16.13
C LYS A 220 -17.15 -5.11 17.21
N LYS A 221 -16.72 -3.85 17.14
CA LYS A 221 -17.20 -2.74 17.99
C LYS A 221 -18.48 -2.07 17.45
N GLY A 222 -18.96 -2.46 16.27
CA GLY A 222 -20.14 -1.89 15.62
C GLY A 222 -19.85 -0.67 14.72
N LEU A 223 -18.57 -0.37 14.46
CA LEU A 223 -18.16 0.67 13.53
C LEU A 223 -18.28 0.19 12.08
N LYS A 224 -18.65 1.10 11.18
CA LYS A 224 -18.69 0.87 9.73
C LYS A 224 -17.32 1.06 9.12
N THR A 225 -16.95 0.15 8.22
CA THR A 225 -15.65 0.19 7.53
C THR A 225 -15.82 0.33 6.03
N ALA A 226 -14.94 1.10 5.40
CA ALA A 226 -14.82 1.20 3.95
C ALA A 226 -13.37 1.10 3.49
N VAL A 227 -13.17 0.56 2.31
CA VAL A 227 -11.88 0.40 1.65
C VAL A 227 -12.04 0.84 0.20
N VAL A 228 -11.14 1.69 -0.28
CA VAL A 228 -11.06 2.10 -1.68
C VAL A 228 -9.60 2.05 -2.13
N GLY A 229 -9.24 1.47 -3.27
CA GLY A 229 -7.85 1.60 -3.74
C GLY A 229 -7.24 0.56 -4.68
N LYS A 230 -5.91 0.49 -4.63
CA LYS A 230 -5.04 -0.50 -5.31
C LYS A 230 -5.46 -1.92 -4.94
N SER A 231 -5.75 -2.75 -5.95
CA SER A 231 -6.20 -4.13 -5.72
C SER A 231 -5.09 -4.96 -5.08
N GLY A 232 -5.43 -5.75 -4.05
CA GLY A 232 -4.45 -6.37 -3.15
C GLY A 232 -4.34 -5.66 -1.80
N PRO A 233 -3.52 -4.61 -1.64
CA PRO A 233 -3.23 -4.01 -0.34
C PRO A 233 -4.44 -3.32 0.29
N ALA A 234 -5.35 -2.79 -0.55
CA ALA A 234 -6.64 -2.28 -0.09
C ALA A 234 -7.52 -3.43 0.43
N PHE A 235 -7.76 -4.47 -0.40
CA PHE A 235 -8.55 -5.64 -0.02
C PHE A 235 -8.06 -6.29 1.30
N LEU A 236 -6.74 -6.38 1.48
CA LEU A 236 -6.11 -6.97 2.66
C LEU A 236 -6.50 -6.30 3.99
N GLN A 237 -6.93 -5.03 3.99
CA GLN A 237 -7.40 -4.34 5.19
C GLN A 237 -8.69 -4.96 5.77
N ASP A 238 -9.55 -5.50 4.90
CA ASP A 238 -10.83 -6.13 5.24
C ASP A 238 -10.99 -7.47 4.50
N ILE A 239 -9.96 -8.32 4.58
CA ILE A 239 -9.87 -9.61 3.88
C ILE A 239 -11.10 -10.53 4.09
N HIS A 240 -11.76 -10.43 5.24
CA HIS A 240 -13.00 -11.16 5.56
C HIS A 240 -14.28 -10.33 5.30
N GLU A 241 -14.23 -9.37 4.38
CA GLU A 241 -15.34 -8.78 3.61
C GLU A 241 -16.62 -8.41 4.38
N GLY A 242 -16.50 -7.73 5.52
CA GLY A 242 -17.68 -7.27 6.28
C GLY A 242 -17.99 -5.78 6.19
N GLY A 243 -17.09 -5.00 5.60
CA GLY A 243 -17.30 -3.60 5.24
C GLY A 243 -17.71 -3.44 3.78
N THR A 244 -17.41 -2.26 3.24
CA THR A 244 -17.56 -1.94 1.81
C THR A 244 -16.18 -1.84 1.16
N ILE A 245 -15.95 -2.54 0.05
CA ILE A 245 -14.67 -2.50 -0.68
C ILE A 245 -14.94 -2.04 -2.13
N LEU A 246 -14.12 -1.12 -2.63
CA LEU A 246 -14.04 -0.73 -4.05
C LEU A 246 -12.57 -0.64 -4.48
N ASP A 247 -12.05 -1.66 -5.15
CA ASP A 247 -10.69 -1.62 -5.67
C ASP A 247 -10.64 -1.48 -7.21
N GLU A 248 -9.45 -1.52 -7.80
CA GLU A 248 -9.25 -1.42 -9.26
C GLU A 248 -9.96 -2.52 -10.07
N ASN A 249 -10.37 -3.62 -9.43
CA ASN A 249 -10.92 -4.83 -10.03
C ASN A 249 -12.33 -5.20 -9.55
N VAL A 250 -12.75 -4.82 -8.33
CA VAL A 250 -13.98 -5.32 -7.70
C VAL A 250 -14.70 -4.28 -6.85
N ALA A 251 -16.02 -4.45 -6.69
CA ALA A 251 -16.82 -3.79 -5.66
C ALA A 251 -17.55 -4.84 -4.82
N LEU A 252 -17.37 -4.81 -3.50
CA LEU A 252 -17.86 -5.83 -2.55
C LEU A 252 -18.59 -5.17 -1.36
N PRO A 253 -19.60 -5.84 -0.78
CA PRO A 253 -20.29 -7.04 -1.28
C PRO A 253 -21.24 -6.70 -2.45
N LEU A 254 -21.92 -7.70 -3.02
CA LEU A 254 -22.82 -7.54 -4.17
C LEU A 254 -23.91 -6.47 -3.97
N ALA A 255 -24.39 -6.33 -2.73
CA ALA A 255 -25.35 -5.30 -2.35
C ALA A 255 -24.78 -3.87 -2.51
N PHE A 256 -23.50 -3.66 -2.21
CA PHE A 256 -22.82 -2.39 -2.45
C PHE A 256 -22.59 -2.16 -3.94
N ALA A 257 -22.07 -3.14 -4.69
CA ALA A 257 -21.88 -3.02 -6.14
C ALA A 257 -23.18 -2.59 -6.85
N LYS A 258 -24.31 -3.24 -6.53
CA LYS A 258 -25.64 -2.90 -7.08
C LYS A 258 -26.13 -1.50 -6.69
N LYS A 259 -25.83 -1.03 -5.47
CA LYS A 259 -26.14 0.35 -5.05
C LYS A 259 -25.28 1.39 -5.80
N LEU A 260 -23.98 1.13 -5.95
CA LEU A 260 -23.01 2.03 -6.56
C LEU A 260 -23.30 2.20 -8.06
N SER A 261 -23.54 1.09 -8.78
CA SER A 261 -24.02 1.10 -10.17
C SER A 261 -25.34 1.87 -10.32
N LYS A 262 -26.34 1.59 -9.46
CA LYS A 262 -27.62 2.32 -9.46
C LYS A 262 -27.49 3.82 -9.17
N ALA A 263 -26.41 4.24 -8.51
CA ALA A 263 -26.10 5.64 -8.26
C ALA A 263 -25.39 6.33 -9.45
N GLY A 264 -25.20 5.63 -10.57
CA GLY A 264 -24.58 6.17 -11.79
C GLY A 264 -23.05 6.08 -11.82
N PHE A 265 -22.44 5.31 -10.92
CA PHE A 265 -21.01 5.05 -10.95
C PHE A 265 -20.74 3.77 -11.77
N PRO A 266 -19.97 3.83 -12.87
CA PRO A 266 -19.51 2.63 -13.53
C PRO A 266 -18.66 1.81 -12.55
N LEU A 267 -18.65 0.49 -12.69
CA LEU A 267 -17.92 -0.45 -11.84
C LEU A 267 -16.63 -0.93 -12.53
N PRO A 268 -15.61 -1.37 -11.76
CA PRO A 268 -14.42 -2.03 -12.31
C PRO A 268 -14.78 -3.17 -13.26
N ALA A 269 -14.16 -3.24 -14.44
CA ALA A 269 -14.56 -4.18 -15.49
C ALA A 269 -14.44 -5.66 -15.06
N ASN A 270 -13.45 -5.97 -14.24
CA ASN A 270 -13.14 -7.33 -13.76
C ASN A 270 -14.14 -7.87 -12.70
N ILE A 271 -15.06 -7.04 -12.20
CA ILE A 271 -16.07 -7.44 -11.21
C ILE A 271 -17.00 -8.55 -11.72
N VAL A 272 -17.10 -8.74 -13.04
CA VAL A 272 -17.83 -9.86 -13.67
C VAL A 272 -17.29 -11.24 -13.28
N HIS A 273 -16.05 -11.33 -12.79
CA HIS A 273 -15.44 -12.57 -12.29
C HIS A 273 -15.64 -12.77 -10.78
N ALA A 274 -16.20 -11.78 -10.06
CA ALA A 274 -16.43 -11.83 -8.62
C ALA A 274 -17.77 -12.48 -8.21
N TYR A 275 -18.69 -12.66 -9.17
CA TYR A 275 -20.08 -13.06 -8.95
C TYR A 275 -20.58 -13.96 -10.09
N ASP A 276 -21.60 -14.79 -9.82
CA ASP A 276 -22.26 -15.56 -10.88
C ASP A 276 -22.92 -14.65 -11.92
N ALA A 277 -22.79 -14.99 -13.21
CA ALA A 277 -23.38 -14.23 -14.32
C ALA A 277 -24.92 -14.17 -14.30
N ASP A 278 -25.58 -15.09 -13.60
CA ASP A 278 -27.02 -15.08 -13.35
C ASP A 278 -27.43 -14.09 -12.25
N HIS A 279 -26.49 -13.72 -11.37
CA HIS A 279 -26.71 -12.85 -10.21
C HIS A 279 -26.20 -11.42 -10.42
N PHE A 280 -25.27 -11.21 -11.36
CA PHE A 280 -24.67 -9.92 -11.67
C PHE A 280 -24.19 -9.84 -13.13
N GLN A 281 -24.46 -8.71 -13.78
CA GLN A 281 -23.89 -8.32 -15.08
C GLN A 281 -23.58 -6.82 -15.04
N LEU A 282 -22.61 -6.37 -15.84
CA LEU A 282 -22.35 -4.94 -16.05
C LEU A 282 -23.38 -4.35 -17.02
N GLU A 283 -23.74 -3.08 -16.80
CA GLU A 283 -24.54 -2.33 -17.77
C GLU A 283 -23.75 -2.16 -19.09
N PRO A 284 -24.41 -2.18 -20.27
CA PRO A 284 -23.73 -2.13 -21.56
C PRO A 284 -22.84 -0.90 -21.80
N ASP A 285 -23.09 0.21 -21.09
CA ASP A 285 -22.38 1.48 -21.17
C ASP A 285 -21.38 1.71 -20.02
N ASN A 286 -21.13 0.70 -19.17
CA ASN A 286 -20.25 0.79 -18.00
C ASN A 286 -18.81 1.26 -18.32
N GLY A 287 -18.27 0.86 -19.48
CA GLY A 287 -16.87 1.13 -19.86
C GLY A 287 -15.86 0.51 -18.89
N THR A 288 -14.67 1.11 -18.81
CA THR A 288 -13.52 0.62 -18.02
C THR A 288 -12.98 1.72 -17.09
N PRO A 289 -13.67 2.05 -15.98
CA PRO A 289 -13.37 3.23 -15.16
C PRO A 289 -12.02 3.19 -14.44
N THR A 290 -11.45 1.99 -14.27
CA THR A 290 -10.15 1.75 -13.63
C THR A 290 -9.03 1.48 -14.64
N ALA A 291 -9.26 1.71 -15.94
CA ALA A 291 -8.22 1.60 -16.95
C ALA A 291 -7.13 2.66 -16.78
N GLN A 292 -5.88 2.23 -16.92
CA GLN A 292 -4.68 3.07 -16.82
C GLN A 292 -4.16 3.45 -18.22
N LEU A 293 -3.32 4.49 -18.32
CA LEU A 293 -2.65 4.80 -19.58
C LEU A 293 -1.68 3.68 -19.99
N PRO A 294 -1.48 3.43 -21.29
CA PRO A 294 -0.45 2.49 -21.74
C PRO A 294 0.95 3.01 -21.43
N LEU A 295 1.87 2.10 -21.10
CA LEU A 295 3.29 2.41 -20.90
C LEU A 295 3.92 2.93 -22.21
N VAL A 296 4.56 4.10 -22.16
CA VAL A 296 5.37 4.60 -23.27
C VAL A 296 6.72 3.88 -23.28
N THR A 297 7.07 3.24 -24.40
CA THR A 297 8.29 2.44 -24.55
C THR A 297 9.27 3.05 -25.54
N LEU A 298 10.56 2.72 -25.35
CA LEU A 298 11.59 2.91 -26.34
C LEU A 298 11.30 2.08 -27.62
N LYS A 299 12.02 2.38 -28.70
CA LYS A 299 11.93 1.66 -29.99
C LYS A 299 12.36 0.19 -29.95
N ASP A 300 12.75 -0.34 -28.79
CA ASP A 300 12.91 -1.78 -28.55
C ASP A 300 11.58 -2.50 -28.23
N GLY A 301 10.51 -1.73 -27.96
CA GLY A 301 9.16 -2.24 -27.66
C GLY A 301 9.00 -2.88 -26.28
N SER A 302 9.96 -2.71 -25.37
CA SER A 302 9.95 -3.39 -24.07
C SER A 302 10.51 -2.57 -22.90
N THR A 303 11.45 -1.66 -23.14
CA THR A 303 11.96 -0.75 -22.11
C THR A 303 11.08 0.48 -22.06
N SER A 304 10.69 0.95 -20.87
CA SER A 304 9.98 2.23 -20.72
C SER A 304 10.84 3.43 -21.13
N ASP A 305 10.20 4.49 -21.66
CA ASP A 305 10.87 5.76 -21.96
C ASP A 305 10.80 6.71 -20.75
N ALA A 306 11.88 6.76 -19.95
CA ALA A 306 11.98 7.63 -18.77
C ALA A 306 11.90 9.14 -19.07
N SER A 307 12.07 9.54 -20.34
CA SER A 307 11.96 10.93 -20.77
C SER A 307 10.54 11.33 -21.16
N ASP A 308 9.60 10.38 -21.14
CA ASP A 308 8.18 10.68 -21.35
C ASP A 308 7.62 11.59 -20.24
N GLY A 309 6.73 12.49 -20.66
CA GLY A 309 5.96 13.39 -19.82
C GLY A 309 4.51 13.51 -20.29
N ALA A 310 3.98 12.49 -20.98
CA ALA A 310 2.63 12.49 -21.52
C ALA A 310 1.57 12.16 -20.45
N GLY A 311 1.94 11.48 -19.36
CA GLY A 311 1.07 11.25 -18.21
C GLY A 311 1.49 10.09 -17.30
N ALA A 312 1.22 10.24 -16.01
CA ALA A 312 1.33 9.19 -15.00
C ALA A 312 0.18 8.16 -15.14
N PRO A 313 0.43 6.87 -15.45
CA PRO A 313 -0.64 5.96 -15.86
C PRO A 313 -1.80 5.70 -14.89
N PRO A 314 -1.61 5.64 -13.55
CA PRO A 314 -2.70 5.46 -12.59
C PRO A 314 -3.57 6.70 -12.34
N THR A 315 -3.26 7.86 -12.92
CA THR A 315 -3.95 9.12 -12.56
C THR A 315 -5.46 9.06 -12.83
N ALA A 316 -5.90 8.48 -13.95
CA ALA A 316 -7.32 8.37 -14.28
C ALA A 316 -8.07 7.41 -13.33
N SER A 317 -7.48 6.23 -13.04
CA SER A 317 -8.07 5.24 -12.13
C SER A 317 -8.13 5.76 -10.70
N ASN A 318 -7.08 6.43 -10.22
CA ASN A 318 -7.04 7.04 -8.89
C ASN A 318 -8.11 8.15 -8.75
N ALA A 319 -8.28 8.99 -9.78
CA ALA A 319 -9.31 10.02 -9.81
C ALA A 319 -10.74 9.42 -9.81
N TYR A 320 -11.00 8.33 -10.53
CA TYR A 320 -12.28 7.62 -10.46
C TYR A 320 -12.54 7.04 -9.05
N LEU A 321 -11.55 6.35 -8.47
CA LEU A 321 -11.67 5.75 -7.14
C LEU A 321 -11.95 6.81 -6.07
N MET A 322 -11.23 7.94 -6.12
CA MET A 322 -11.49 9.08 -5.25
C MET A 322 -12.85 9.72 -5.51
N LYS A 323 -13.30 9.85 -6.77
CA LYS A 323 -14.64 10.35 -7.06
C LYS A 323 -15.71 9.47 -6.42
N ALA A 324 -15.62 8.14 -6.55
CA ALA A 324 -16.54 7.21 -5.91
C ALA A 324 -16.48 7.31 -4.36
N PHE A 325 -15.30 7.48 -3.77
CA PHE A 325 -15.16 7.71 -2.34
C PHE A 325 -15.85 9.00 -1.88
N LEU A 326 -15.51 10.13 -2.52
CA LEU A 326 -15.96 11.46 -2.14
C LEU A 326 -17.46 11.68 -2.43
N GLU A 327 -17.95 11.24 -3.58
CA GLU A 327 -19.33 11.51 -4.02
C GLU A 327 -20.34 10.47 -3.53
N TYR A 328 -19.93 9.23 -3.28
CA TYR A 328 -20.82 8.15 -2.85
C TYR A 328 -20.49 7.61 -1.45
N ILE A 329 -19.32 6.99 -1.25
CA ILE A 329 -19.04 6.19 -0.05
C ILE A 329 -19.06 7.06 1.22
N LEU A 330 -18.33 8.16 1.22
CA LEU A 330 -18.25 9.09 2.36
C LEU A 330 -19.61 9.72 2.72
N PRO A 331 -20.40 10.31 1.79
CA PRO A 331 -21.70 10.91 2.13
C PRO A 331 -22.87 9.93 2.28
N VAL A 332 -22.84 8.75 1.63
CA VAL A 332 -23.99 7.80 1.60
C VAL A 332 -23.79 6.62 2.54
N GLU A 333 -22.72 5.83 2.39
CA GLU A 333 -22.46 4.68 3.27
C GLU A 333 -22.01 5.14 4.67
N LYS A 334 -21.31 6.28 4.73
CA LYS A 334 -20.84 6.96 5.96
C LYS A 334 -20.02 6.02 6.85
N PRO A 335 -18.84 5.57 6.39
CA PRO A 335 -17.92 4.78 7.19
C PRO A 335 -17.38 5.59 8.37
N ASP A 336 -17.12 4.88 9.47
CA ASP A 336 -16.42 5.42 10.65
C ASP A 336 -14.90 5.23 10.51
N VAL A 337 -14.46 4.17 9.83
CA VAL A 337 -13.05 3.92 9.50
C VAL A 337 -12.90 3.64 8.01
N SER A 338 -12.08 4.41 7.31
CA SER A 338 -11.82 4.25 5.87
C SER A 338 -10.33 4.05 5.59
N PHE A 339 -10.02 3.12 4.69
CA PHE A 339 -8.73 3.10 3.98
C PHE A 339 -8.94 3.53 2.53
N VAL A 340 -8.10 4.45 2.06
CA VAL A 340 -8.09 4.95 0.69
C VAL A 340 -6.67 4.84 0.17
N TRP A 341 -6.38 3.82 -0.63
CA TRP A 341 -5.03 3.44 -1.06
C TRP A 341 -4.82 3.71 -2.54
N LEU A 342 -4.05 4.73 -2.90
CA LEU A 342 -3.87 5.13 -4.28
C LEU A 342 -2.50 4.69 -4.82
N ARG A 343 -2.50 4.16 -6.04
CA ARG A 343 -1.35 3.52 -6.71
C ARG A 343 -0.22 4.48 -7.13
N ASN A 344 -0.42 5.80 -7.02
CA ASN A 344 0.62 6.79 -7.33
C ASN A 344 1.24 7.33 -6.02
N PRO A 345 2.54 7.68 -6.03
CA PRO A 345 3.47 7.64 -7.18
C PRO A 345 4.00 6.26 -7.61
N ASP A 346 3.98 5.25 -6.74
CA ASP A 346 4.55 3.89 -6.89
C ASP A 346 4.63 3.35 -8.33
N SER A 347 3.50 3.06 -8.96
CA SER A 347 3.53 2.36 -10.26
C SER A 347 4.05 3.24 -11.40
N THR A 348 4.04 4.58 -11.21
CA THR A 348 4.71 5.51 -12.13
C THR A 348 6.23 5.55 -11.88
N GLU A 349 6.67 5.46 -10.62
CA GLU A 349 8.09 5.35 -10.26
C GLU A 349 8.71 4.06 -10.78
N HIS A 350 8.07 2.91 -10.58
CA HIS A 350 8.47 1.63 -11.18
C HIS A 350 8.69 1.75 -12.69
N GLN A 351 7.77 2.41 -13.40
CA GLN A 351 7.80 2.52 -14.85
C GLN A 351 8.85 3.51 -15.35
N TYR A 352 8.92 4.72 -14.78
CA TYR A 352 9.68 5.84 -15.35
C TYR A 352 10.92 6.25 -14.53
N GLY A 353 10.97 5.91 -13.24
CA GLY A 353 12.01 6.29 -12.30
C GLY A 353 11.69 7.57 -11.52
N VAL A 354 12.28 7.70 -10.34
CA VAL A 354 12.11 8.87 -9.45
C VAL A 354 12.78 10.10 -10.07
N GLY A 355 12.10 11.24 -10.06
CA GLY A 355 12.53 12.47 -10.72
C GLY A 355 12.24 12.54 -12.23
N SER A 356 11.62 11.51 -12.82
CA SER A 356 11.13 11.58 -14.20
C SER A 356 10.00 12.61 -14.36
N PRO A 357 9.71 13.13 -15.58
CA PRO A 357 8.59 14.06 -15.78
C PRO A 357 7.25 13.45 -15.34
N ASN A 358 7.02 12.16 -15.63
CA ASN A 358 5.83 11.44 -15.18
C ASN A 358 5.75 11.27 -13.66
N PHE A 359 6.87 11.13 -12.93
CA PHE A 359 6.88 11.14 -11.46
C PHE A 359 6.31 12.46 -10.90
N HIS A 360 6.76 13.62 -11.39
CA HIS A 360 6.23 14.92 -10.96
C HIS A 360 4.72 15.07 -11.29
N LEU A 361 4.26 14.53 -12.43
CA LEU A 361 2.83 14.48 -12.76
C LEU A 361 2.03 13.57 -11.82
N ALA A 362 2.60 12.45 -11.37
CA ALA A 362 1.96 11.55 -10.40
C ALA A 362 1.76 12.23 -9.04
N LEU A 363 2.77 12.95 -8.55
CA LEU A 363 2.70 13.70 -7.29
C LEU A 363 1.61 14.77 -7.32
N ARG A 364 1.58 15.60 -8.36
CA ARG A 364 0.58 16.67 -8.53
C ARG A 364 -0.84 16.13 -8.59
N ALA A 365 -1.04 15.02 -9.32
CA ALA A 365 -2.33 14.36 -9.39
C ALA A 365 -2.80 13.83 -8.01
N GLN A 366 -1.90 13.25 -7.23
CA GLN A 366 -2.20 12.79 -5.87
C GLN A 366 -2.51 13.94 -4.91
N ASP A 367 -1.78 15.05 -5.00
CA ASP A 367 -1.99 16.24 -4.17
C ASP A 367 -3.30 16.95 -4.47
N GLU A 368 -3.72 17.00 -5.74
CA GLU A 368 -5.04 17.51 -6.12
C GLU A 368 -6.16 16.67 -5.47
N LEU A 369 -6.01 15.33 -5.43
CA LEU A 369 -6.97 14.43 -4.78
C LEU A 369 -6.99 14.61 -3.25
N LEU A 370 -5.86 14.93 -2.62
CA LEU A 370 -5.80 15.35 -1.21
C LEU A 370 -6.60 16.66 -0.99
N GLY A 371 -6.38 17.66 -1.84
CA GLY A 371 -7.11 18.93 -1.80
C GLY A 371 -8.63 18.74 -1.97
N GLN A 372 -9.05 17.86 -2.87
CA GLN A 372 -10.45 17.48 -3.06
C GLN A 372 -11.04 16.80 -1.82
N LEU A 373 -10.30 15.91 -1.15
CA LEU A 373 -10.72 15.29 0.11
C LEU A 373 -10.90 16.32 1.23
N GLN A 374 -9.91 17.20 1.43
CA GLN A 374 -9.99 18.30 2.42
C GLN A 374 -11.19 19.21 2.15
N ALA A 375 -11.44 19.57 0.90
CA ALA A 375 -12.58 20.39 0.50
C ALA A 375 -13.92 19.68 0.73
N LYS A 376 -13.99 18.36 0.47
CA LYS A 376 -15.21 17.56 0.66
C LYS A 376 -15.57 17.39 2.13
N LEU A 377 -14.59 17.15 3.01
CA LEU A 377 -14.80 17.07 4.45
C LEU A 377 -15.41 18.38 4.99
N LYS A 378 -14.84 19.53 4.61
CA LYS A 378 -15.39 20.86 4.92
C LYS A 378 -16.81 21.06 4.38
N ALA A 379 -17.07 20.67 3.14
CA ALA A 379 -18.39 20.79 2.52
C ALA A 379 -19.47 19.90 3.17
N LEU A 380 -19.08 18.79 3.81
CA LEU A 380 -19.96 17.92 4.58
C LEU A 380 -20.05 18.30 6.08
N GLY A 381 -19.26 19.27 6.54
CA GLY A 381 -19.13 19.61 7.97
C GLY A 381 -18.44 18.53 8.80
N MET A 382 -17.58 17.72 8.17
CA MET A 382 -16.86 16.58 8.76
C MET A 382 -15.40 16.90 9.10
N ASP A 383 -14.91 18.10 8.81
CA ASP A 383 -13.52 18.50 9.06
C ASP A 383 -13.21 18.72 10.55
N GLY A 384 -14.23 18.84 11.40
CA GLY A 384 -14.10 18.96 12.85
C GLY A 384 -14.14 17.63 13.63
N ASP A 385 -14.60 16.53 13.02
CA ASP A 385 -14.80 15.22 13.65
C ASP A 385 -14.12 14.05 12.90
N THR A 386 -13.29 14.36 11.88
CA THR A 386 -12.51 13.39 11.12
C THR A 386 -11.02 13.55 11.37
N ASP A 387 -10.39 12.47 11.83
CA ASP A 387 -8.94 12.26 11.77
C ASP A 387 -8.54 11.79 10.38
N LEU A 388 -7.53 12.44 9.81
CA LEU A 388 -6.93 12.12 8.52
C LEU A 388 -5.46 11.73 8.74
N VAL A 389 -5.13 10.48 8.41
CA VAL A 389 -3.76 9.98 8.35
C VAL A 389 -3.34 9.98 6.89
N ILE A 390 -2.29 10.72 6.53
CA ILE A 390 -1.63 10.58 5.23
C ILE A 390 -0.35 9.79 5.47
N VAL A 391 -0.22 8.66 4.80
CA VAL A 391 0.90 7.74 5.02
C VAL A 391 1.36 7.15 3.69
N SER A 392 2.61 6.71 3.64
CA SER A 392 3.10 5.86 2.57
C SER A 392 3.47 4.48 3.11
N ASP A 393 3.29 3.47 2.27
CA ASP A 393 3.68 2.10 2.56
C ASP A 393 5.20 1.90 2.48
N HIS A 394 5.88 2.55 1.54
CA HIS A 394 7.34 2.56 1.40
C HIS A 394 7.81 3.82 0.65
N ALA A 395 9.06 3.85 0.25
CA ALA A 395 9.64 4.89 -0.57
C ALA A 395 10.52 4.25 -1.65
N HIS A 396 10.91 5.03 -2.66
CA HIS A 396 11.44 4.51 -3.91
C HIS A 396 12.90 4.94 -4.16
N SER A 397 13.80 4.00 -4.50
CA SER A 397 15.10 4.28 -5.13
C SER A 397 15.01 4.16 -6.65
N ASN A 398 15.92 4.81 -7.39
CA ASN A 398 16.06 4.54 -8.83
C ASN A 398 16.81 3.20 -9.07
N VAL A 399 16.38 2.41 -10.06
CA VAL A 399 17.06 1.17 -10.45
C VAL A 399 18.34 1.50 -11.20
N ALA A 400 19.51 1.22 -10.63
CA ALA A 400 20.81 1.41 -11.30
C ALA A 400 21.94 0.59 -10.66
N GLY A 401 22.90 0.18 -11.50
CA GLY A 401 24.21 -0.28 -11.03
C GLY A 401 25.26 0.84 -10.95
N PRO A 402 26.50 0.51 -10.54
CA PRO A 402 27.61 1.46 -10.40
C PRO A 402 27.93 2.27 -11.67
N ARG A 403 28.12 3.58 -11.51
CA ARG A 403 28.32 4.56 -12.61
C ARG A 403 29.54 4.31 -13.49
N ASP A 404 30.57 3.65 -12.96
CA ASP A 404 31.80 3.34 -13.69
C ASP A 404 31.59 2.19 -14.70
N LEU A 405 30.67 1.28 -14.39
CA LEU A 405 30.26 0.17 -15.26
C LEU A 405 29.05 0.56 -16.12
N PHE A 406 28.07 1.23 -15.54
CA PHE A 406 26.82 1.67 -16.15
C PHE A 406 26.62 3.20 -15.96
N PRO A 407 27.23 4.02 -16.82
CA PRO A 407 26.98 5.46 -16.79
C PRO A 407 25.52 5.77 -17.13
N LEU A 408 25.02 6.90 -16.64
CA LEU A 408 23.72 7.42 -17.05
C LEU A 408 23.75 7.84 -18.51
N ARG A 409 22.60 7.77 -19.17
CA ARG A 409 22.48 8.01 -20.61
C ARG A 409 21.27 8.88 -20.92
N GLN A 410 21.41 9.74 -21.92
CA GLN A 410 20.27 10.45 -22.49
C GLN A 410 19.30 9.46 -23.14
N ILE A 411 18.02 9.81 -23.20
CA ILE A 411 17.07 9.19 -24.11
C ILE A 411 16.76 10.22 -25.21
N ALA A 412 16.84 9.80 -26.46
CA ALA A 412 16.57 10.64 -27.62
C ALA A 412 15.96 9.80 -28.75
N ASP A 413 14.94 10.33 -29.42
CA ASP A 413 14.18 9.62 -30.46
C ASP A 413 13.71 8.21 -30.05
N GLY A 414 13.29 8.03 -28.78
CA GLY A 414 12.90 6.73 -28.23
C GLY A 414 14.04 5.71 -28.20
N ARG A 415 15.29 6.13 -28.00
CA ARG A 415 16.47 5.25 -27.88
C ARG A 415 17.42 5.74 -26.80
N VAL A 416 18.13 4.79 -26.19
CA VAL A 416 19.27 5.06 -25.32
C VAL A 416 20.40 5.72 -26.12
N GLY A 417 20.87 6.88 -25.68
CA GLY A 417 21.82 7.73 -26.37
C GLY A 417 23.21 7.77 -25.72
N ARG A 418 23.85 8.94 -25.86
CA ARG A 418 25.18 9.22 -25.30
C ARG A 418 25.16 9.22 -23.77
N VAL A 419 26.33 9.05 -23.18
CA VAL A 419 26.55 9.20 -21.73
C VAL A 419 26.24 10.64 -21.31
N ASP A 420 25.52 10.76 -20.20
CA ASP A 420 25.17 12.02 -19.53
C ASP A 420 25.00 11.71 -18.04
N ASN A 421 26.09 11.87 -17.27
CA ASN A 421 26.11 11.55 -15.85
C ASN A 421 25.51 12.65 -14.95
N GLU A 422 25.06 13.76 -15.54
CA GLU A 422 24.44 14.87 -14.80
C GLU A 422 22.92 14.79 -14.86
N TRP A 423 22.36 14.63 -16.08
CA TRP A 423 20.92 14.67 -16.35
C TRP A 423 20.41 13.48 -17.19
N GLY A 424 21.19 12.41 -17.31
CA GLY A 424 20.75 11.16 -17.94
C GLY A 424 19.87 10.28 -17.05
N PHE A 425 19.35 9.22 -17.66
CA PHE A 425 18.53 8.19 -17.03
C PHE A 425 19.32 6.89 -16.87
N SER A 426 18.85 6.00 -15.99
CA SER A 426 19.45 4.69 -15.82
C SER A 426 19.27 3.79 -17.06
N SER A 427 20.23 2.90 -17.24
CA SER A 427 20.25 1.84 -18.25
C SER A 427 20.86 0.55 -17.68
N SER A 428 20.52 0.23 -16.42
CA SER A 428 21.08 -0.91 -15.67
C SER A 428 20.32 -1.13 -14.37
N GLY A 429 20.67 -2.19 -13.63
CA GLY A 429 20.22 -2.43 -12.25
C GLY A 429 19.28 -3.62 -12.10
N ALA A 430 18.63 -4.07 -13.18
CA ALA A 430 17.83 -5.29 -13.16
C ALA A 430 18.71 -6.55 -13.23
N ILE A 431 18.50 -7.45 -12.28
CA ILE A 431 19.19 -8.72 -12.08
C ILE A 431 18.13 -9.83 -12.18
N ARG A 432 18.50 -11.01 -12.70
CA ARG A 432 17.63 -12.19 -12.65
C ARG A 432 18.33 -13.32 -11.92
N LEU A 433 18.05 -13.47 -10.61
CA LEU A 433 18.79 -14.40 -9.76
C LEU A 433 18.70 -15.87 -10.21
N ALA A 434 17.58 -16.30 -10.82
CA ALA A 434 17.46 -17.65 -11.38
C ALA A 434 18.47 -17.92 -12.53
N ASP A 435 18.76 -16.90 -13.36
CA ASP A 435 19.77 -16.99 -14.43
C ASP A 435 21.18 -17.04 -13.83
N GLU A 436 21.49 -16.11 -12.93
CA GLU A 436 22.77 -16.04 -12.21
C GLU A 436 23.11 -17.32 -11.43
N MET A 437 22.14 -17.89 -10.71
CA MET A 437 22.30 -19.15 -9.99
C MET A 437 22.43 -20.34 -10.95
N THR A 438 21.66 -20.38 -12.04
CA THR A 438 21.77 -21.48 -13.03
C THR A 438 23.14 -21.48 -13.71
N GLN A 439 23.65 -20.30 -14.11
CA GLN A 439 25.00 -20.17 -14.65
C GLN A 439 26.09 -20.61 -13.65
N ALA A 440 25.84 -20.48 -12.35
CA ALA A 440 26.72 -20.96 -11.28
C ALA A 440 26.54 -22.44 -10.89
N GLY A 441 25.74 -23.21 -11.63
CA GLY A 441 25.55 -24.64 -11.40
C GLY A 441 24.64 -24.96 -10.20
N PHE A 442 23.61 -24.13 -9.98
CA PHE A 442 22.42 -24.48 -9.20
C PHE A 442 21.28 -24.88 -10.14
N THR A 443 20.25 -25.54 -9.61
CA THR A 443 18.94 -25.62 -10.26
C THR A 443 18.05 -24.59 -9.59
N ALA A 444 17.57 -23.59 -10.34
CA ALA A 444 16.82 -22.46 -9.81
C ALA A 444 15.67 -22.06 -10.74
N PHE A 445 14.53 -21.70 -10.18
CA PHE A 445 13.32 -21.32 -10.90
C PHE A 445 12.67 -20.08 -10.28
N ASP A 446 12.28 -19.08 -11.08
CA ASP A 446 11.54 -17.90 -10.64
C ASP A 446 10.06 -17.92 -11.07
N GLY A 447 9.64 -18.94 -11.82
CA GLY A 447 8.29 -19.05 -12.39
C GLY A 447 8.10 -18.28 -13.70
N PHE A 448 9.01 -17.39 -14.07
CA PHE A 448 8.87 -16.57 -15.27
C PHE A 448 9.32 -17.29 -16.55
N GLY A 449 8.71 -16.91 -17.67
CA GLY A 449 9.17 -17.29 -19.01
C GLY A 449 10.49 -16.61 -19.39
N CYS A 450 10.80 -16.55 -20.69
CA CYS A 450 11.87 -15.68 -21.17
C CYS A 450 11.56 -14.22 -20.84
N ILE A 451 12.61 -13.47 -20.51
CA ILE A 451 12.54 -12.03 -20.31
C ILE A 451 13.38 -11.36 -21.39
N TYR A 452 12.86 -10.29 -21.97
CA TYR A 452 13.59 -9.39 -22.86
C TYR A 452 13.79 -8.05 -22.15
N ALA A 453 15.03 -7.79 -21.71
CA ALA A 453 15.38 -6.58 -20.99
C ALA A 453 16.66 -5.95 -21.55
N PRO A 454 16.64 -5.46 -22.81
CA PRO A 454 17.85 -5.06 -23.55
C PRO A 454 18.56 -3.83 -22.98
N VAL A 455 17.86 -3.01 -22.19
CA VAL A 455 18.41 -1.81 -21.55
C VAL A 455 18.62 -2.01 -20.06
N MET A 456 17.58 -2.31 -19.28
CA MET A 456 17.68 -2.28 -17.82
C MET A 456 18.49 -3.43 -17.21
N SER A 457 18.78 -4.50 -17.97
CA SER A 457 19.78 -5.50 -17.55
C SER A 457 21.23 -4.98 -17.62
N GLY A 458 21.48 -3.84 -18.29
CA GLY A 458 22.77 -3.16 -18.28
C GLY A 458 23.26 -2.75 -19.66
N VAL A 459 23.52 -1.47 -19.88
CA VAL A 459 24.29 -0.94 -21.02
C VAL A 459 25.63 -0.42 -20.50
N LEU A 460 26.68 -1.21 -20.74
CA LEU A 460 28.05 -0.95 -20.28
C LEU A 460 28.57 0.42 -20.76
N ALA A 461 29.59 0.95 -20.10
CA ALA A 461 30.21 2.23 -20.46
C ALA A 461 30.59 2.34 -21.96
N ASN A 462 31.07 1.23 -22.56
CA ASN A 462 31.42 1.14 -23.98
C ASN A 462 30.22 1.04 -24.95
N GLY A 463 28.98 1.07 -24.44
CA GLY A 463 27.75 1.01 -25.22
C GLY A 463 27.25 -0.40 -25.57
N LYS A 464 27.94 -1.46 -25.15
CA LYS A 464 27.47 -2.84 -25.33
C LYS A 464 26.46 -3.22 -24.24
N PRO A 465 25.44 -4.04 -24.54
CA PRO A 465 24.59 -4.62 -23.51
C PRO A 465 25.39 -5.62 -22.67
N LEU A 466 25.04 -5.75 -21.38
CA LEU A 466 25.56 -6.77 -20.47
C LEU A 466 25.12 -8.16 -20.93
N HIS A 467 23.82 -8.33 -21.17
CA HIS A 467 23.23 -9.54 -21.73
C HIS A 467 22.84 -9.28 -23.19
N PRO A 468 23.48 -9.93 -24.19
CA PRO A 468 23.14 -9.71 -25.59
C PRO A 468 21.74 -10.24 -25.92
N THR A 469 21.02 -9.55 -26.80
CA THR A 469 19.76 -10.04 -27.38
C THR A 469 19.99 -11.36 -28.10
N ARG A 470 19.24 -12.38 -27.69
CA ARG A 470 19.11 -13.68 -28.36
C ARG A 470 17.72 -13.78 -29.00
N PHE A 471 17.56 -14.69 -29.95
CA PHE A 471 16.29 -14.99 -30.60
C PHE A 471 15.97 -16.48 -30.45
N ASP A 472 14.71 -16.80 -30.19
CA ASP A 472 14.20 -18.17 -30.04
C ASP A 472 13.30 -18.52 -31.24
N ASP A 473 13.88 -18.66 -32.43
CA ASP A 473 13.11 -18.66 -33.69
C ASP A 473 12.04 -19.76 -33.80
N ASP A 474 12.23 -20.89 -33.10
CA ASP A 474 11.29 -22.02 -33.08
C ASP A 474 10.44 -22.13 -31.80
N GLY A 475 10.61 -21.19 -30.86
CA GLY A 475 9.84 -21.12 -29.61
C GLY A 475 10.20 -22.16 -28.55
N ARG A 476 11.29 -22.94 -28.70
CA ARG A 476 11.65 -24.00 -27.75
C ARG A 476 12.18 -23.50 -26.40
N VAL A 477 12.77 -22.30 -26.35
CA VAL A 477 13.33 -21.73 -25.10
C VAL A 477 12.28 -20.92 -24.34
N CYS A 478 11.43 -20.21 -25.07
CA CYS A 478 10.51 -19.19 -24.54
C CYS A 478 9.03 -19.60 -24.62
N GLY A 479 8.72 -20.71 -25.28
CA GLY A 479 7.36 -21.17 -25.56
C GLY A 479 6.68 -20.43 -26.73
N LYS A 480 7.36 -19.45 -27.35
CA LYS A 480 6.92 -18.71 -28.54
C LYS A 480 8.12 -18.04 -29.21
N PRO A 481 8.11 -17.83 -30.54
CA PRO A 481 9.16 -17.06 -31.21
C PRO A 481 9.28 -15.62 -30.70
N GLY A 482 10.52 -15.14 -30.55
CA GLY A 482 10.80 -13.76 -30.18
C GLY A 482 12.21 -13.51 -29.62
N PRO A 483 12.54 -12.24 -29.33
CA PRO A 483 13.79 -11.87 -28.67
C PRO A 483 13.76 -12.15 -27.16
N TYR A 484 14.91 -12.42 -26.57
CA TYR A 484 15.09 -12.56 -25.13
C TYR A 484 16.52 -12.16 -24.70
N THR A 485 16.68 -11.68 -23.46
CA THR A 485 17.99 -11.51 -22.82
C THR A 485 18.28 -12.64 -21.84
N THR A 486 17.27 -13.15 -21.11
CA THR A 486 17.37 -14.34 -20.24
C THR A 486 16.29 -15.39 -20.60
N PRO A 487 16.60 -16.70 -20.53
CA PRO A 487 15.72 -17.79 -20.97
C PRO A 487 14.57 -18.02 -19.95
N ALA A 488 13.74 -19.04 -20.17
CA ALA A 488 12.67 -19.38 -19.23
C ALA A 488 13.16 -20.14 -17.99
N TYR A 489 12.64 -19.75 -16.82
CA TYR A 489 12.89 -20.36 -15.51
C TYR A 489 11.59 -20.71 -14.78
N LYS A 490 10.61 -21.23 -15.54
CA LYS A 490 9.33 -21.72 -15.02
C LYS A 490 9.54 -22.87 -14.04
N VAL A 491 8.76 -22.90 -12.96
CA VAL A 491 8.73 -24.03 -12.02
C VAL A 491 8.15 -25.26 -12.75
N PRO A 492 8.84 -26.41 -12.77
CA PRO A 492 8.30 -27.64 -13.36
C PRO A 492 7.29 -28.31 -12.42
N ALA A 493 6.36 -29.07 -12.99
CA ALA A 493 5.36 -29.83 -12.21
C ALA A 493 6.02 -30.80 -11.23
N ASP A 494 7.04 -31.53 -11.68
CA ASP A 494 7.91 -32.36 -10.84
C ASP A 494 9.13 -31.56 -10.37
N LEU A 495 8.94 -30.68 -9.40
CA LEU A 495 10.02 -29.87 -8.81
C LEU A 495 11.07 -30.76 -8.11
N PRO A 496 12.35 -30.74 -8.54
CA PRO A 496 13.40 -31.45 -7.81
C PRO A 496 13.56 -30.87 -6.41
N LYS A 497 13.59 -31.73 -5.38
CA LYS A 497 13.64 -31.31 -3.96
C LYS A 497 14.80 -30.35 -3.62
N ASP A 498 15.92 -30.44 -4.35
CA ASP A 498 17.14 -29.65 -4.15
C ASP A 498 17.25 -28.47 -5.15
N ALA A 499 16.17 -28.16 -5.88
CA ALA A 499 16.06 -26.96 -6.70
C ALA A 499 15.54 -25.79 -5.87
N PHE A 500 16.11 -24.60 -6.08
CA PHE A 500 15.63 -23.38 -5.47
C PHE A 500 14.42 -22.83 -6.23
N VAL A 501 13.36 -22.50 -5.49
CA VAL A 501 12.27 -21.63 -5.99
C VAL A 501 12.54 -20.23 -5.46
N ILE A 502 12.58 -19.25 -6.36
CA ILE A 502 12.94 -17.86 -6.07
C ILE A 502 11.71 -17.00 -6.27
N ALA A 503 11.26 -16.27 -5.25
CA ALA A 503 10.20 -15.28 -5.40
C ALA A 503 10.81 -13.87 -5.57
N PRO A 504 10.90 -13.35 -6.81
CA PRO A 504 11.41 -12.01 -7.06
C PRO A 504 10.42 -10.97 -6.55
N ASN A 505 10.86 -10.08 -5.65
CA ASN A 505 9.99 -9.04 -5.08
C ASN A 505 10.44 -7.61 -5.40
N GLY A 506 11.60 -7.40 -6.02
CA GLY A 506 12.18 -6.08 -6.25
C GLY A 506 13.52 -5.92 -5.57
N GLY A 507 13.62 -5.02 -4.59
CA GLY A 507 14.82 -4.75 -3.79
C GLY A 507 15.24 -5.86 -2.81
N SER A 508 14.48 -6.96 -2.71
CA SER A 508 14.90 -8.21 -2.03
C SER A 508 14.42 -9.47 -2.77
N GLU A 509 15.15 -10.56 -2.62
CA GLU A 509 14.88 -11.90 -3.18
C GLU A 509 14.56 -12.90 -2.07
N TYR A 510 13.54 -13.74 -2.26
CA TYR A 510 13.22 -14.85 -1.34
C TYR A 510 13.56 -16.19 -1.98
N LEU A 511 14.39 -17.00 -1.33
CA LEU A 511 14.77 -18.32 -1.82
C LEU A 511 14.17 -19.40 -0.91
N TYR A 512 13.48 -20.34 -1.53
CA TYR A 512 12.89 -21.53 -0.92
C TYR A 512 13.62 -22.77 -1.43
N LEU A 513 13.98 -23.68 -0.53
CA LEU A 513 14.61 -24.97 -0.85
C LEU A 513 13.75 -26.10 -0.28
N PRO A 514 12.98 -26.84 -1.11
CA PRO A 514 12.01 -27.83 -0.62
C PRO A 514 12.61 -28.96 0.24
N SER A 515 13.88 -29.32 0.03
CA SER A 515 14.59 -30.32 0.84
C SER A 515 15.07 -29.81 2.20
N HIS A 516 15.14 -28.48 2.37
CA HIS A 516 15.82 -27.81 3.48
C HIS A 516 17.24 -28.34 3.75
N ASP A 517 17.95 -28.76 2.69
CA ASP A 517 19.33 -29.23 2.83
C ASP A 517 20.28 -28.08 3.21
N ARG A 518 20.88 -28.20 4.40
CA ARG A 518 21.81 -27.20 4.95
C ARG A 518 22.99 -26.91 4.02
N ALA A 519 23.55 -27.92 3.35
CA ALA A 519 24.74 -27.73 2.52
C ALA A 519 24.41 -26.95 1.23
N GLN A 520 23.24 -27.16 0.63
CA GLN A 520 22.76 -26.32 -0.47
C GLN A 520 22.48 -24.89 -0.02
N VAL A 521 21.89 -24.67 1.16
CA VAL A 521 21.68 -23.32 1.71
C VAL A 521 23.02 -22.61 1.97
N GLU A 522 24.00 -23.26 2.60
CA GLU A 522 25.33 -22.71 2.80
C GLU A 522 26.04 -22.40 1.46
N LYS A 523 25.87 -23.26 0.44
CA LYS A 523 26.39 -23.04 -0.92
C LYS A 523 25.74 -21.81 -1.57
N ALA A 524 24.41 -21.67 -1.47
CA ALA A 524 23.67 -20.54 -2.01
C ALA A 524 24.03 -19.22 -1.30
N VAL A 525 24.09 -19.21 0.03
CA VAL A 525 24.56 -18.04 0.81
C VAL A 525 25.97 -17.62 0.39
N ARG A 526 26.91 -18.57 0.26
CA ARG A 526 28.28 -18.25 -0.19
C ARG A 526 28.33 -17.71 -1.62
N PHE A 527 27.43 -18.14 -2.51
CA PHE A 527 27.28 -17.57 -3.84
C PHE A 527 26.76 -16.12 -3.78
N LEU A 528 25.70 -15.84 -3.01
CA LEU A 528 25.15 -14.49 -2.86
C LEU A 528 26.20 -13.52 -2.29
N GLN A 529 26.93 -13.95 -1.25
CA GLN A 529 28.04 -13.20 -0.65
C GLN A 529 29.20 -12.90 -1.61
N SER A 530 29.37 -13.70 -2.67
CA SER A 530 30.43 -13.51 -3.68
C SER A 530 30.03 -12.60 -4.84
N ARG A 531 28.89 -11.89 -4.76
CA ARG A 531 28.41 -10.99 -5.81
C ARG A 531 28.27 -9.56 -5.29
N GLU A 532 28.57 -8.57 -6.13
CA GLU A 532 28.50 -7.15 -5.73
C GLU A 532 27.06 -6.69 -5.46
N MET A 533 26.07 -7.22 -6.19
CA MET A 533 24.70 -6.71 -6.14
C MET A 533 23.90 -7.10 -4.89
N PHE A 534 24.39 -7.97 -4.00
CA PHE A 534 23.66 -8.33 -2.77
C PHE A 534 24.13 -7.55 -1.54
N GLY A 535 23.18 -6.88 -0.87
CA GLY A 535 23.38 -6.17 0.38
C GLY A 535 23.36 -7.13 1.56
N ALA A 536 22.40 -6.98 2.47
CA ALA A 536 22.24 -7.84 3.64
C ALA A 536 21.56 -9.18 3.32
N ILE A 537 21.98 -10.25 4.01
CA ILE A 537 21.47 -11.63 3.81
C ILE A 537 20.98 -12.21 5.15
N PHE A 538 19.74 -12.66 5.17
CA PHE A 538 19.06 -13.26 6.32
C PHE A 538 18.69 -14.71 6.03
N VAL A 539 18.79 -15.57 7.03
CA VAL A 539 18.59 -17.02 6.90
C VAL A 539 17.67 -17.53 8.00
N ASP A 540 16.85 -18.53 7.69
CA ASP A 540 15.99 -19.18 8.69
C ASP A 540 16.83 -19.84 9.81
N ALA A 541 16.38 -19.68 11.06
CA ALA A 541 17.10 -20.17 12.24
C ALA A 541 17.31 -21.69 12.28
N ARG A 542 16.57 -22.49 11.48
CA ARG A 542 16.77 -23.93 11.32
C ARG A 542 18.18 -24.28 10.82
N TYR A 543 18.84 -23.37 10.10
CA TYR A 543 20.21 -23.50 9.62
C TYR A 543 21.26 -23.04 10.63
N GLY A 544 20.85 -22.62 11.84
CA GLY A 544 21.77 -22.14 12.88
C GLY A 544 22.63 -20.97 12.39
N LYS A 545 23.88 -20.92 12.84
CA LYS A 545 24.82 -19.85 12.45
C LYS A 545 25.47 -20.16 11.09
N ILE A 546 25.37 -19.22 10.15
CA ILE A 546 26.18 -19.15 8.93
C ILE A 546 26.96 -17.82 8.97
N PRO A 547 28.28 -17.78 8.68
CA PRO A 547 29.04 -16.54 8.67
C PRO A 547 28.51 -15.55 7.64
N GLY A 548 28.48 -14.26 7.99
CA GLY A 548 27.96 -13.18 7.15
C GLY A 548 26.43 -13.03 7.13
N THR A 549 25.66 -13.82 7.89
CA THR A 549 24.18 -13.73 7.89
C THR A 549 23.60 -13.45 9.27
N LEU A 550 22.42 -12.84 9.33
CA LEU A 550 21.60 -12.79 10.55
C LEU A 550 20.38 -13.73 10.44
N PRO A 551 19.83 -14.21 11.56
CA PRO A 551 18.55 -14.93 11.54
C PRO A 551 17.41 -14.04 11.06
N LEU A 552 16.42 -14.60 10.35
CA LEU A 552 15.18 -13.91 9.97
C LEU A 552 14.44 -13.28 11.17
N ALA A 553 14.57 -13.87 12.37
CA ALA A 553 14.01 -13.32 13.61
C ALA A 553 14.55 -11.94 13.98
N THR A 554 15.79 -11.60 13.57
CA THR A 554 16.43 -10.31 13.87
C THR A 554 15.77 -9.14 13.13
N VAL A 555 15.06 -9.43 12.04
CA VAL A 555 14.29 -8.45 11.24
C VAL A 555 12.78 -8.71 11.26
N HIS A 556 12.31 -9.41 12.30
CA HIS A 556 10.88 -9.76 12.50
C HIS A 556 10.23 -10.61 11.39
N LEU A 557 10.99 -11.47 10.70
CA LEU A 557 10.51 -12.32 9.59
C LEU A 557 10.42 -13.82 9.93
N ALA A 558 10.67 -14.22 11.17
CA ALA A 558 10.63 -15.63 11.56
C ALA A 558 9.20 -16.17 11.67
N ASN A 559 8.83 -17.13 10.82
CA ASN A 559 7.58 -17.87 10.83
C ASN A 559 7.79 -19.25 10.19
N LYS A 560 6.85 -20.19 10.37
CA LYS A 560 6.87 -21.49 9.66
C LYS A 560 6.69 -21.37 8.15
N ARG A 561 6.00 -20.33 7.67
CA ARG A 561 5.78 -20.02 6.24
C ARG A 561 6.91 -19.19 5.61
N ALA A 562 7.94 -18.81 6.38
CA ALA A 562 9.02 -17.96 5.88
C ALA A 562 9.94 -18.70 4.87
N PRO A 563 10.54 -17.98 3.90
CA PRO A 563 11.59 -18.52 3.02
C PRO A 563 12.83 -18.96 3.82
N ASP A 564 13.68 -19.77 3.18
CA ASP A 564 14.93 -20.25 3.78
C ASP A 564 16.01 -19.15 3.83
N ILE A 565 16.05 -18.29 2.79
CA ILE A 565 16.97 -17.16 2.66
C ILE A 565 16.18 -15.95 2.17
N ILE A 566 16.44 -14.77 2.76
CA ILE A 566 16.06 -13.47 2.20
C ILE A 566 17.35 -12.69 1.93
N ALA A 567 17.54 -12.22 0.71
CA ALA A 567 18.69 -11.39 0.32
C ALA A 567 18.21 -10.04 -0.19
N SER A 568 18.55 -8.96 0.52
CA SER A 568 18.37 -7.60 0.01
C SER A 568 19.39 -7.33 -1.08
N TYR A 569 19.00 -6.60 -2.11
CA TYR A 569 19.94 -6.01 -3.06
C TYR A 569 20.76 -4.90 -2.40
N ASP A 570 21.97 -4.66 -2.91
CA ASP A 570 22.88 -3.59 -2.49
C ASP A 570 22.47 -2.26 -3.12
N PHE A 571 22.86 -1.15 -2.49
CA PHE A 571 22.38 0.19 -2.83
C PHE A 571 23.46 1.27 -2.68
N ASP A 572 23.22 2.42 -3.30
CA ASP A 572 23.91 3.67 -3.00
C ASP A 572 22.91 4.78 -2.72
N ALA A 573 22.75 5.12 -1.44
CA ALA A 573 21.86 6.17 -0.98
C ALA A 573 22.29 7.58 -1.39
N ASN A 574 23.52 7.76 -1.90
CA ASN A 574 24.06 9.07 -2.29
C ASN A 574 24.12 9.25 -3.81
N ALA A 575 23.90 8.18 -4.59
CA ALA A 575 23.85 8.27 -6.04
C ALA A 575 22.60 9.03 -6.47
N VAL A 576 22.78 10.07 -7.28
CA VAL A 576 21.69 10.93 -7.76
C VAL A 576 21.30 10.54 -9.19
N ILE A 577 19.99 10.56 -9.47
CA ILE A 577 19.36 10.46 -10.81
C ILE A 577 18.22 11.48 -10.84
N GLN A 578 18.17 12.31 -11.90
CA GLN A 578 17.12 13.33 -12.07
C GLN A 578 16.85 14.19 -10.82
N GLY A 579 17.91 14.57 -10.10
CA GLY A 579 17.83 15.37 -8.87
C GLY A 579 17.53 14.60 -7.57
N PHE A 580 17.10 13.34 -7.63
CA PHE A 580 16.75 12.54 -6.44
C PHE A 580 17.86 11.56 -6.04
N PRO A 581 18.17 11.43 -4.73
CA PRO A 581 19.14 10.47 -4.22
C PRO A 581 18.54 9.06 -4.09
N GLY A 582 19.41 8.06 -4.18
CA GLY A 582 19.10 6.64 -3.96
C GLY A 582 19.10 5.83 -5.26
N THR A 583 20.01 4.86 -5.35
CA THR A 583 19.97 3.81 -6.37
C THR A 583 20.07 2.42 -5.79
N VAL A 584 19.39 1.46 -6.41
CA VAL A 584 19.30 0.06 -5.97
C VAL A 584 19.37 -0.91 -7.16
N TYR A 585 19.86 -2.14 -6.94
CA TYR A 585 19.60 -3.25 -7.85
C TYR A 585 18.21 -3.86 -7.61
N THR A 586 17.65 -4.59 -8.58
CA THR A 586 16.30 -5.17 -8.47
C THR A 586 16.20 -6.54 -9.13
N SER A 587 15.30 -7.39 -8.65
CA SER A 587 14.88 -8.62 -9.34
C SER A 587 13.95 -8.39 -10.53
N MET A 588 13.32 -7.20 -10.61
CA MET A 588 12.28 -6.89 -11.59
C MET A 588 12.87 -6.33 -12.87
N SER A 589 12.49 -6.91 -14.01
CA SER A 589 13.09 -6.59 -15.30
C SER A 589 12.35 -5.47 -16.02
N ASN A 590 13.10 -4.53 -16.61
CA ASN A 590 12.65 -3.30 -17.29
C ASN A 590 12.10 -2.16 -16.42
N GLU A 591 12.07 -2.32 -15.11
CA GLU A 591 11.69 -1.26 -14.18
C GLU A 591 12.82 -0.27 -13.92
N ARG A 592 12.45 0.96 -13.55
CA ARG A 592 13.30 2.15 -13.41
C ARG A 592 13.31 2.76 -12.01
N GLY A 593 12.23 2.57 -11.26
CA GLY A 593 12.17 2.72 -9.80
C GLY A 593 12.06 1.34 -9.15
N MET A 594 12.61 1.20 -7.94
CA MET A 594 12.36 0.03 -7.10
C MET A 594 12.48 0.38 -5.61
N HIS A 595 11.74 -0.36 -4.80
CA HIS A 595 11.69 -0.34 -3.34
C HIS A 595 11.96 -1.75 -2.78
N GLY A 596 11.81 -1.96 -1.47
CA GLY A 596 11.95 -3.28 -0.86
C GLY A 596 13.36 -3.71 -0.47
N SER A 597 14.34 -2.82 -0.62
CA SER A 597 15.70 -3.05 -0.12
C SER A 597 15.90 -2.52 1.30
N PHE A 598 17.11 -2.68 1.81
CA PHE A 598 17.60 -2.05 3.03
C PHE A 598 18.25 -0.67 2.81
N SER A 599 17.99 -0.02 1.67
CA SER A 599 18.33 1.38 1.43
C SER A 599 17.59 2.30 2.41
N PRO A 600 18.25 3.27 3.06
CA PRO A 600 17.54 4.24 3.91
C PRO A 600 16.55 5.09 3.10
N VAL A 601 16.71 5.19 1.78
CA VAL A 601 15.76 5.84 0.87
C VAL A 601 14.49 5.02 0.70
N ASP A 602 14.55 3.68 0.72
CA ASP A 602 13.37 2.82 0.60
C ASP A 602 12.66 2.63 1.94
N VAL A 603 13.42 2.75 3.03
CA VAL A 603 12.97 2.47 4.39
C VAL A 603 12.33 3.70 5.03
N HIS A 604 12.83 4.91 4.79
CA HIS A 604 12.19 6.13 5.32
C HIS A 604 11.08 6.63 4.39
N ASN A 605 9.85 6.70 4.91
CA ASN A 605 8.65 7.00 4.15
C ASN A 605 7.76 8.03 4.87
N THR A 606 6.73 8.53 4.18
CA THR A 606 5.92 9.65 4.68
C THR A 606 4.90 9.19 5.74
N LEU A 607 4.82 9.87 6.90
CA LEU A 607 3.69 9.76 7.82
C LEU A 607 3.29 11.11 8.40
N LEU A 608 2.00 11.41 8.29
CA LEU A 608 1.35 12.59 8.84
C LEU A 608 -0.01 12.22 9.44
N MET A 609 -0.33 12.80 10.59
CA MET A 609 -1.63 12.65 11.25
C MET A 609 -2.19 14.04 11.59
N THR A 610 -3.46 14.30 11.28
CA THR A 610 -4.15 15.56 11.59
C THR A 610 -5.63 15.30 11.86
N GLY A 611 -6.24 16.08 12.75
CA GLY A 611 -7.64 15.88 13.15
C GLY A 611 -7.97 16.42 14.54
N PRO A 612 -9.09 16.00 15.15
CA PRO A 612 -9.42 16.28 16.54
C PRO A 612 -8.49 15.58 17.55
N ASP A 613 -8.01 14.36 17.27
CA ASP A 613 -7.26 13.54 18.23
C ASP A 613 -5.73 13.65 18.07
N PHE A 614 -5.25 14.42 17.10
CA PHE A 614 -3.83 14.63 16.83
C PHE A 614 -3.39 16.05 17.13
N ARG A 615 -2.18 16.16 17.69
CA ARG A 615 -1.53 17.44 17.98
C ARG A 615 -1.29 18.22 16.69
N LYS A 616 -1.20 19.55 16.82
CA LYS A 616 -1.09 20.48 15.68
C LYS A 616 0.23 21.22 15.71
N ASN A 617 0.79 21.48 14.53
CA ASN A 617 2.10 22.09 14.31
C ASN A 617 3.24 21.34 15.03
N LEU A 618 3.16 20.01 15.06
CA LEU A 618 4.15 19.14 15.69
C LEU A 618 4.99 18.43 14.64
N ARG A 619 6.31 18.49 14.79
CA ARG A 619 7.25 17.62 14.09
C ARG A 619 7.88 16.68 15.12
N SER A 620 7.60 15.38 15.02
CA SER A 620 8.23 14.35 15.85
C SER A 620 9.51 13.85 15.18
N GLU A 621 10.64 13.98 15.87
CA GLU A 621 11.93 13.40 15.48
C GLU A 621 12.18 12.03 16.17
N LEU A 622 11.14 11.44 16.78
CA LEU A 622 11.19 10.08 17.32
C LEU A 622 10.89 9.07 16.21
N PRO A 623 11.57 7.90 16.19
CA PRO A 623 11.31 6.87 15.21
C PRO A 623 9.90 6.31 15.38
N SER A 624 9.17 6.27 14.28
CA SER A 624 7.88 5.56 14.15
C SER A 624 7.97 4.59 12.97
N GLY A 625 6.95 3.75 12.80
CA GLY A 625 6.84 2.95 11.59
C GLY A 625 5.41 2.59 11.23
N ASN A 626 5.24 2.03 10.05
CA ASN A 626 3.92 1.65 9.52
C ASN A 626 3.18 0.64 10.41
N VAL A 627 3.93 -0.19 11.14
CA VAL A 627 3.45 -1.09 12.21
C VAL A 627 2.74 -0.36 13.37
N ASP A 628 3.05 0.93 13.61
CA ASP A 628 2.50 1.73 14.71
C ASP A 628 1.18 2.44 14.36
N VAL A 629 0.79 2.47 13.08
CA VAL A 629 -0.43 3.13 12.62
C VAL A 629 -1.67 2.42 13.17
N ALA A 630 -1.79 1.10 12.98
CA ALA A 630 -2.96 0.35 13.42
C ALA A 630 -3.18 0.42 14.97
N PRO A 631 -2.15 0.24 15.82
CA PRO A 631 -2.27 0.42 17.26
C PRO A 631 -2.65 1.84 17.66
N THR A 632 -2.13 2.86 16.96
CA THR A 632 -2.46 4.28 17.22
C THR A 632 -3.93 4.57 16.91
N LEU A 633 -4.42 4.13 15.75
CA LEU A 633 -5.82 4.30 15.35
C LEU A 633 -6.77 3.48 16.23
N ALA A 634 -6.39 2.26 16.60
CA ALA A 634 -7.13 1.47 17.58
C ALA A 634 -7.23 2.20 18.93
N ALA A 635 -6.14 2.82 19.39
CA ALA A 635 -6.13 3.54 20.65
C ALA A 635 -6.98 4.82 20.63
N VAL A 636 -7.04 5.55 19.50
CA VAL A 636 -7.90 6.72 19.29
C VAL A 636 -9.38 6.32 19.23
N LEU A 637 -9.71 5.32 18.40
CA LEU A 637 -11.07 4.77 18.26
C LEU A 637 -11.54 3.95 19.48
N GLY A 638 -10.69 3.74 20.50
CA GLY A 638 -10.95 2.90 21.67
C GLY A 638 -11.27 1.44 21.33
N ILE A 639 -10.59 0.89 20.32
CA ILE A 639 -10.70 -0.50 19.85
C ILE A 639 -9.61 -1.34 20.52
N ASP A 640 -9.97 -2.54 20.98
CA ASP A 640 -8.97 -3.56 21.36
C ASP A 640 -8.51 -4.30 20.10
N LEU A 641 -7.31 -3.96 19.63
CA LEU A 641 -6.64 -4.64 18.51
C LEU A 641 -6.16 -6.05 18.91
N GLY A 642 -5.92 -6.27 20.21
CA GLY A 642 -5.23 -7.43 20.76
C GLY A 642 -3.72 -7.19 20.90
N LYS A 643 -2.92 -8.26 20.76
CA LYS A 643 -1.46 -8.16 20.76
C LYS A 643 -0.98 -7.71 19.38
N ALA A 644 -0.52 -6.47 19.31
CA ALA A 644 0.19 -5.89 18.18
C ALA A 644 1.69 -5.75 18.53
N ASP A 645 2.56 -5.80 17.51
CA ASP A 645 3.99 -5.57 17.69
C ASP A 645 4.31 -4.08 17.86
N GLY A 646 3.63 -3.24 17.07
CA GLY A 646 3.78 -1.78 17.07
C GLY A 646 3.29 -1.10 18.34
N ARG A 647 3.66 0.18 18.49
CA ARG A 647 3.30 1.05 19.61
C ARG A 647 2.19 2.03 19.25
N VAL A 648 1.60 2.62 20.27
CA VAL A 648 0.79 3.83 20.12
C VAL A 648 1.74 5.03 20.04
N LEU A 649 1.58 5.87 19.01
CA LEU A 649 2.37 7.11 18.81
C LEU A 649 1.88 8.22 19.77
N ARG A 650 1.98 7.97 21.08
CA ARG A 650 1.44 8.82 22.16
C ARG A 650 2.03 10.24 22.21
N GLU A 651 3.18 10.46 21.57
CA GLU A 651 3.79 11.77 21.35
C GLU A 651 3.03 12.63 20.32
N GLY A 652 2.26 12.03 19.41
CA GLY A 652 1.47 12.71 18.38
C GLY A 652 -0.01 12.84 18.72
N VAL A 653 -0.52 12.00 19.62
CA VAL A 653 -1.94 12.00 20.05
C VAL A 653 -2.17 13.10 21.10
N GLU A 654 -3.28 13.83 20.94
CA GLU A 654 -3.70 14.89 21.85
C GLU A 654 -4.12 14.32 23.22
N GLY A 655 -3.88 15.07 24.30
CA GLY A 655 -4.19 14.62 25.67
C GLY A 655 -3.42 13.40 26.21
N ARG A 656 -2.62 12.70 25.39
CA ARG A 656 -1.71 11.63 25.85
C ARG A 656 -0.35 12.18 26.24
N ASP A 657 0.26 11.61 27.27
CA ASP A 657 1.62 11.99 27.66
C ASP A 657 2.65 11.40 26.67
N GLY A 658 3.64 12.20 26.28
CA GLY A 658 4.80 11.80 25.46
C GLY A 658 6.10 11.68 26.26
N ALA A 659 6.09 11.99 27.57
CA ALA A 659 7.27 11.92 28.42
C ALA A 659 7.79 10.49 28.60
N GLY A 660 9.08 10.36 28.92
CA GLY A 660 9.75 9.07 29.16
C GLY A 660 10.13 8.28 27.90
N LEU A 661 9.75 8.75 26.69
CA LEU A 661 10.26 8.19 25.44
C LEU A 661 11.76 8.51 25.30
N SER A 662 12.57 7.52 24.98
CA SER A 662 14.00 7.71 24.72
C SER A 662 14.49 6.82 23.58
N VAL A 663 15.45 7.31 22.79
CA VAL A 663 15.94 6.63 21.59
C VAL A 663 17.44 6.36 21.71
N LYS A 664 17.84 5.16 21.29
CA LYS A 664 19.24 4.74 21.21
C LYS A 664 19.51 4.10 19.85
N ALA A 665 20.48 4.63 19.12
CA ALA A 665 21.01 3.96 17.94
C ALA A 665 21.79 2.70 18.35
N ALA A 666 21.60 1.61 17.61
CA ALA A 666 22.28 0.33 17.80
C ALA A 666 22.64 -0.31 16.46
N ASP A 667 23.90 -0.72 16.33
CA ASP A 667 24.42 -1.44 15.15
C ASP A 667 24.53 -2.94 15.49
N VAL A 668 23.99 -3.80 14.62
CA VAL A 668 24.13 -5.25 14.68
C VAL A 668 25.04 -5.70 13.54
N THR A 669 26.26 -6.10 13.88
CA THR A 669 27.29 -6.54 12.92
C THR A 669 27.36 -8.06 12.84
N THR A 670 27.39 -8.61 11.62
CA THR A 670 27.61 -10.05 11.38
C THR A 670 29.09 -10.44 11.51
N ASP A 671 29.35 -11.71 11.85
CA ASP A 671 30.67 -12.31 11.66
C ASP A 671 31.05 -12.31 10.16
N SER A 672 32.34 -12.23 9.85
CA SER A 672 32.79 -12.23 8.45
C SER A 672 32.76 -13.63 7.82
N ALA A 673 32.11 -13.75 6.67
CA ALA A 673 32.42 -14.76 5.67
C ALA A 673 33.79 -14.46 5.04
N THR A 674 34.56 -15.51 4.73
CA THR A 674 35.93 -15.39 4.20
C THR A 674 36.17 -16.36 3.05
N ARG A 675 37.29 -16.15 2.33
CA ARG A 675 37.70 -16.93 1.15
C ARG A 675 36.60 -16.92 0.08
N LEU A 676 36.14 -15.72 -0.25
CA LEU A 676 35.24 -15.45 -1.36
C LEU A 676 36.04 -15.01 -2.59
N ASP A 677 35.50 -15.23 -3.78
CA ASP A 677 35.94 -14.58 -5.02
C ASP A 677 34.83 -13.58 -5.38
N VAL A 678 34.87 -12.39 -4.76
CA VAL A 678 33.81 -11.41 -4.96
C VAL A 678 33.91 -10.82 -6.37
N ARG A 679 32.81 -10.93 -7.12
CA ARG A 679 32.70 -10.46 -8.49
C ARG A 679 31.63 -9.39 -8.64
N ARG A 680 31.90 -8.49 -9.57
CA ARG A 680 30.93 -7.55 -10.12
C ARG A 680 29.86 -8.26 -10.94
N VAL A 681 28.79 -7.55 -11.30
CA VAL A 681 27.70 -8.08 -12.12
C VAL A 681 28.16 -8.44 -13.55
N ASP A 682 29.20 -7.78 -14.07
CA ASP A 682 29.86 -8.15 -15.34
C ASP A 682 30.85 -9.34 -15.20
N GLY A 683 30.94 -9.95 -14.02
CA GLY A 683 31.86 -11.02 -13.69
C GLY A 683 33.29 -10.58 -13.37
N THR A 684 33.61 -9.28 -13.45
CA THR A 684 34.95 -8.73 -13.13
C THR A 684 35.31 -8.99 -11.66
N PRO A 685 36.49 -9.56 -11.34
CA PRO A 685 36.91 -9.76 -9.95
C PRO A 685 37.16 -8.43 -9.22
N MET A 686 36.65 -8.30 -8.00
CA MET A 686 36.80 -7.08 -7.18
C MET A 686 38.07 -7.06 -6.31
N GLY A 687 38.83 -8.16 -6.25
CA GLY A 687 39.96 -8.29 -5.32
C GLY A 687 39.56 -8.23 -3.85
N ARG A 688 38.35 -8.70 -3.52
CA ARG A 688 37.81 -8.81 -2.15
C ARG A 688 37.59 -10.27 -1.81
N SER A 689 38.02 -10.71 -0.63
CA SER A 689 37.87 -12.10 -0.16
C SER A 689 37.00 -12.26 1.08
N THR A 690 36.50 -11.15 1.64
CA THR A 690 35.64 -11.16 2.83
C THR A 690 34.32 -10.43 2.59
N TYR A 691 33.28 -10.85 3.33
CA TYR A 691 31.96 -10.24 3.34
C TYR A 691 31.41 -10.27 4.78
N ARG A 692 30.81 -9.15 5.19
CA ARG A 692 29.87 -9.05 6.32
C ARG A 692 28.86 -7.95 5.99
N PHE A 693 27.87 -7.74 6.84
CA PHE A 693 27.05 -6.53 6.81
C PHE A 693 26.78 -5.99 8.22
N ILE A 694 26.44 -4.70 8.29
CA ILE A 694 25.99 -4.00 9.49
C ILE A 694 24.53 -3.61 9.28
N LEU A 695 23.65 -4.08 10.16
CA LEU A 695 22.26 -3.63 10.28
C LEU A 695 22.22 -2.47 11.30
N LYS A 696 21.81 -1.29 10.86
CA LYS A 696 21.64 -0.10 11.69
C LYS A 696 20.21 -0.01 12.17
N THR A 697 20.01 0.30 13.45
CA THR A 697 18.69 0.32 14.08
C THR A 697 18.54 1.48 15.07
N LYS A 698 17.30 1.91 15.27
CA LYS A 698 16.89 2.79 16.36
C LYS A 698 16.03 1.99 17.33
N GLN A 699 16.47 1.95 18.59
CA GLN A 699 15.74 1.34 19.69
C GLN A 699 15.05 2.44 20.49
N LEU A 700 13.73 2.46 20.48
CA LEU A 700 12.91 3.38 21.28
C LEU A 700 12.41 2.64 22.52
N ASP A 701 12.75 3.15 23.70
CA ASP A 701 12.16 2.72 24.97
C ASP A 701 10.89 3.54 25.25
N ASP A 702 9.78 2.83 25.45
CA ASP A 702 8.55 3.36 26.01
C ASP A 702 8.24 2.64 27.33
N ASN A 703 8.60 3.29 28.45
CA ASN A 703 8.36 2.81 29.80
C ASN A 703 8.87 1.37 30.07
N GLY A 704 10.04 1.04 29.51
CA GLY A 704 10.70 -0.27 29.66
C GLY A 704 10.31 -1.31 28.62
N LYS A 705 9.40 -1.02 27.68
CA LYS A 705 9.23 -1.83 26.45
C LYS A 705 10.02 -1.18 25.32
N VAL A 706 10.92 -1.96 24.71
CA VAL A 706 11.76 -1.50 23.60
C VAL A 706 11.12 -1.89 22.26
N TYR A 707 11.02 -0.92 21.36
CA TYR A 707 10.61 -1.08 19.96
C TYR A 707 11.84 -0.84 19.07
N THR A 708 12.00 -1.63 18.01
CA THR A 708 13.16 -1.55 17.11
C THR A 708 12.70 -1.15 15.72
N TYR A 709 13.32 -0.10 15.18
CA TYR A 709 13.16 0.35 13.81
C TYR A 709 14.49 0.15 13.07
N PHE A 710 14.46 -0.24 11.81
CA PHE A 710 15.66 -0.50 11.01
C PHE A 710 15.94 0.72 10.14
N ASP A 711 17.16 1.27 10.17
CA ASP A 711 17.54 2.42 9.32
C ASP A 711 18.02 1.94 7.94
N GLN A 712 18.94 0.97 7.96
CA GLN A 712 19.58 0.42 6.76
C GLN A 712 20.37 -0.84 7.12
N ALA A 713 20.69 -1.67 6.13
CA ALA A 713 21.61 -2.79 6.27
C ALA A 713 22.57 -2.86 5.09
N ARG A 714 23.86 -2.60 5.33
CA ARG A 714 24.86 -2.42 4.25
C ARG A 714 25.98 -3.45 4.32
N ALA A 715 26.31 -4.03 3.16
CA ALA A 715 27.42 -4.96 3.02
C ALA A 715 28.79 -4.25 3.10
N GLU A 716 29.74 -4.89 3.78
CA GLU A 716 31.14 -4.49 3.85
C GLU A 716 32.01 -5.62 3.28
N ARG A 717 32.87 -5.27 2.32
CA ARG A 717 33.71 -6.23 1.58
C ARG A 717 35.18 -5.83 1.68
N GLY A 718 35.96 -6.62 2.41
CA GLY A 718 37.39 -6.39 2.63
C GLY A 718 38.28 -7.19 1.66
N PRO A 719 39.58 -6.83 1.54
CA PRO A 719 40.55 -7.66 0.83
C PRO A 719 40.57 -9.09 1.39
#